data_AF-A0A177CB25-F1
#
_entry.id   AF-A0A177CB25-F1
#
_cell.length_a   1.000
_cell.length_b   1.000
_cell.length_c   1.000
_cell.angle_alpha   90.00
_cell.angle_beta   90.00
_cell.angle_gamma   90.00
#
_symmetry.space_group_name_H-M   'P 1'
#
loop_
_entity.id
_entity.type
_entity.pdbx_description
1 polymer ?
#
loop_
_entity_poly.entity_id
_entity_poly.type
_entity_poly.pdbx_seq_one_letter_code
_entity_poly.pdbx_strand_id
1 'polypeptide(L)'
;MVAAEDSGIGSNVQLSLTKSIVIASFTTIAWYNVLELTILIHSFFKRRAGFYYYSLLVATYGIFLHCLGQFLKFYHIKDDGSQARDIGYTVLAYSGWIAMVTGQSIVLYSRLHLVVQSPWVKWILVYIIADGVILHGVTGVLTFLSNCAPDPTPYIPIYSVVEKIQITMFFIQECVLSGIYIWKTSVMLRTEGPIFNAKENARGSRGRKVILHTLLMSIIIIVLDVTTLGLEFAGLYDIQTSYKGAVYSVKLKIEFTILNQLMNLVKGALRDTTASISHTQTAKSRPRRSIRAADLGHSAGAYSRMDEEGQGTGIKLQPLRAGEISKTTTTEVRIDELEIEKDEVHAQIPVDIKVGSVAAQDSLPFDPAALQARYLAERDTRLARHPEGVAQYTLIEGPLLKYLDDPWVEPGFAREKVEEEVEVVIVGGGYGAQVCAVRLMEAGVESFRIVEKAGGFGGTWYWNRYPGAQCDIESYIYMPLLEEVGYMPTEKYARAKELLRHSHLIGEKYDLYRRALFQTEVTDMKWDEAEGKWTTYTSRGDEIKSRFIIPAAGPLHRPKFPGLEGIQDFKGHAFHSSRWDYGYTGGDSDGHLEKLKDKRVGIIGTGATAVQIVPHLGTWAKQLYVFQRTPSSIDVRGNAPTDPQWAASLTPGWQKKRMDNFDNLVNGGVEEEDMVGDRWTSIIRDLITAGIDMSNPIEAAAKRQIADYKKMNEIRARTDEVVGDKETADCLKPWYNQFCKRPCFHDEYLQTFNRPNVKLVDTKGQGVDRISEKGVVANGQEYELDCLIYATGFELANDWSHKTGIEIHGRDGLTITEKWRDGAQTLHGWGTRAFPNCCFVQVVQAALTPNFMHVTNEQAIHYAYIISECLRKGIRTIEPTREAEEGWTDIIVKGTAIRGDFFKECTPGYYNNEGKPSESGARNATYGFGSPAFIKLLTDWRKAGDLAGLDVQYFSKEGEEPATNGTVAGDLVTQSEVVPEPDTGEVREDAQQASHGTVAVETQEQHPVMSETETIEAKDAERPRKDSAAAIETDAPGQATPQAETETIAPAGEQRTLAQRYSFLQAKHQAELNELVTRQRVEIERLLEGVV
;
A
#
# COMPACT_ATOMS: atom_id res chain seq x y z
N MET A 1 -73.71 -0.17 3.17
CA MET A 1 -72.36 -0.17 3.75
C MET A 1 -71.82 -1.57 3.59
N VAL A 2 -70.79 -1.76 2.78
CA VAL A 2 -70.09 -3.05 2.68
C VAL A 2 -69.19 -3.15 3.91
N ALA A 3 -69.19 -4.30 4.60
CA ALA A 3 -68.27 -4.53 5.69
C ALA A 3 -66.84 -4.54 5.13
N ALA A 4 -65.95 -3.70 5.69
CA ALA A 4 -64.55 -3.80 5.36
C ALA A 4 -64.01 -5.10 5.98
N GLU A 5 -63.47 -5.98 5.14
CA GLU A 5 -62.71 -7.13 5.62
C GLU A 5 -61.52 -6.64 6.47
N ASP A 6 -61.23 -7.31 7.58
CA ASP A 6 -60.14 -6.94 8.46
C ASP A 6 -58.79 -7.20 7.75
N SER A 7 -58.15 -6.13 7.26
CA SER A 7 -56.90 -6.19 6.50
C SER A 7 -55.65 -6.35 7.36
N GLY A 8 -55.81 -6.76 8.62
CA GLY A 8 -54.73 -7.03 9.58
C GLY A 8 -54.80 -6.22 10.88
N ILE A 9 -55.85 -5.42 11.06
CA ILE A 9 -55.98 -4.40 12.12
C ILE A 9 -56.33 -5.07 13.46
N GLY A 10 -57.33 -5.95 13.49
CA GLY A 10 -57.65 -6.79 14.65
C GLY A 10 -56.67 -7.96 14.82
N SER A 11 -56.86 -8.81 15.83
CA SER A 11 -56.02 -10.00 16.05
C SER A 11 -56.43 -11.24 15.27
N ASN A 12 -57.68 -11.33 14.79
CA ASN A 12 -58.22 -12.47 14.04
C ASN A 12 -57.83 -12.47 12.55
N VAL A 13 -56.52 -12.49 12.26
CA VAL A 13 -55.98 -12.34 10.90
C VAL A 13 -55.49 -13.69 10.36
N GLN A 14 -56.03 -14.11 9.21
CA GLN A 14 -55.49 -15.23 8.43
C GLN A 14 -54.67 -14.70 7.25
N LEU A 15 -53.36 -14.91 7.28
CA LEU A 15 -52.46 -14.51 6.20
C LEU A 15 -52.35 -15.60 5.12
N SER A 16 -52.33 -15.18 3.85
CA SER A 16 -51.93 -16.06 2.77
C SER A 16 -50.41 -16.29 2.78
N LEU A 17 -49.96 -17.45 2.29
CA LEU A 17 -48.53 -17.81 2.25
C LEU A 17 -47.67 -16.69 1.63
N THR A 18 -48.14 -16.08 0.54
CA THR A 18 -47.47 -14.95 -0.13
C THR A 18 -47.29 -13.75 0.79
N LYS A 19 -48.33 -13.36 1.53
CA LYS A 19 -48.27 -12.25 2.49
C LYS A 19 -47.33 -12.57 3.65
N SER A 20 -47.38 -13.80 4.18
CA SER A 20 -46.47 -14.27 5.22
C SER A 20 -44.99 -14.24 4.78
N ILE A 21 -44.66 -14.59 3.54
CA ILE A 21 -43.27 -14.52 3.04
C ILE A 21 -42.78 -13.06 2.94
N VAL A 22 -43.66 -12.15 2.50
CA VAL A 22 -43.34 -10.70 2.43
C VAL A 22 -43.12 -10.11 3.83
N ILE A 23 -43.99 -10.42 4.78
CA ILE A 23 -43.89 -9.96 6.18
C ILE A 23 -42.61 -10.49 6.85
N ALA A 24 -42.27 -11.77 6.66
CA ALA A 24 -41.00 -12.34 7.13
C ALA A 24 -39.80 -11.59 6.54
N SER A 25 -39.81 -11.32 5.23
CA SER A 25 -38.71 -10.67 4.52
C SER A 25 -38.42 -9.26 5.04
N PHE A 26 -39.45 -8.42 5.22
CA PHE A 26 -39.28 -7.09 5.82
C PHE A 26 -38.86 -7.15 7.29
N THR A 27 -39.38 -8.11 8.06
CA THR A 27 -38.98 -8.34 9.46
C THR A 27 -37.49 -8.71 9.57
N THR A 28 -37.00 -9.59 8.71
CA THR A 28 -35.58 -9.99 8.65
C THR A 28 -34.68 -8.82 8.29
N ILE A 29 -35.06 -7.99 7.29
CA ILE A 29 -34.31 -6.77 6.92
C ILE A 29 -34.24 -5.81 8.12
N ALA A 30 -35.37 -5.60 8.82
CA ALA A 30 -35.42 -4.72 9.98
C ALA A 30 -34.50 -5.21 11.11
N TRP A 31 -34.55 -6.50 11.45
CA TRP A 31 -33.71 -7.09 12.51
C TRP A 31 -32.22 -7.12 12.15
N TYR A 32 -31.86 -7.41 10.89
CA TYR A 32 -30.47 -7.33 10.42
C TYR A 32 -29.91 -5.90 10.60
N ASN A 33 -30.65 -4.90 10.11
CA ASN A 33 -30.25 -3.50 10.24
C ASN A 33 -30.18 -3.06 11.70
N VAL A 34 -31.05 -3.55 12.59
CA VAL A 34 -30.96 -3.28 14.04
C VAL A 34 -29.69 -3.87 14.65
N LEU A 35 -29.31 -5.10 14.32
CA LEU A 35 -28.08 -5.72 14.82
C LEU A 35 -26.85 -4.93 14.36
N GLU A 36 -26.79 -4.59 13.08
CA GLU A 36 -25.70 -3.79 12.49
C GLU A 36 -25.64 -2.39 13.11
N LEU A 37 -26.76 -1.68 13.21
CA LEU A 37 -26.85 -0.37 13.88
C LEU A 37 -26.42 -0.45 15.35
N THR A 38 -26.79 -1.51 16.05
CA THR A 38 -26.36 -1.72 17.44
C THR A 38 -24.83 -1.81 17.54
N ILE A 39 -24.18 -2.54 16.63
CA ILE A 39 -22.70 -2.64 16.57
C ILE A 39 -22.09 -1.29 16.19
N LEU A 40 -22.62 -0.59 15.18
CA LEU A 40 -22.15 0.71 14.73
C LEU A 40 -22.25 1.79 15.82
N ILE A 41 -23.38 1.85 16.54
CA ILE A 41 -23.59 2.82 17.63
C ILE A 41 -22.57 2.59 18.76
N HIS A 42 -22.37 1.34 19.19
CA HIS A 42 -21.48 1.04 20.30
C HIS A 42 -19.98 1.13 19.95
N SER A 43 -19.60 0.93 18.67
CA SER A 43 -18.22 1.07 18.21
C SER A 43 -17.83 2.53 17.90
N PHE A 44 -18.77 3.34 17.43
CA PHE A 44 -18.52 4.73 17.03
C PHE A 44 -18.56 5.73 18.19
N PHE A 45 -19.55 5.61 19.09
CA PHE A 45 -19.70 6.55 20.22
C PHE A 45 -18.81 6.17 21.40
N LYS A 46 -17.57 6.69 21.41
CA LYS A 46 -16.58 6.48 22.49
C LYS A 46 -17.08 6.92 23.88
N ARG A 47 -17.98 7.90 23.95
CA ARG A 47 -18.72 8.28 25.16
C ARG A 47 -20.20 7.98 24.95
N ARG A 48 -20.78 7.13 25.80
CA ARG A 48 -22.19 6.71 25.75
C ARG A 48 -23.10 7.74 26.44
N ALA A 49 -23.05 8.99 25.97
CA ALA A 49 -23.72 10.14 26.57
C ALA A 49 -24.25 11.10 25.49
N GLY A 50 -25.20 11.96 25.88
CA GLY A 50 -25.77 12.98 25.01
C GLY A 50 -27.07 12.58 24.32
N PHE A 51 -27.89 13.59 24.02
CA PHE A 51 -29.28 13.42 23.53
C PHE A 51 -29.36 12.65 22.20
N TYR A 52 -28.44 12.90 21.26
CA TYR A 52 -28.38 12.18 19.99
C TYR A 52 -28.15 10.68 20.18
N TYR A 53 -27.15 10.29 20.99
CA TYR A 53 -26.83 8.88 21.27
C TYR A 53 -28.04 8.11 21.79
N TYR A 54 -28.73 8.65 22.81
CA TYR A 54 -29.91 8.01 23.36
C TYR A 54 -31.09 7.99 22.39
N SER A 55 -31.32 9.05 21.59
CA SER A 55 -32.39 9.05 20.58
C SER A 55 -32.18 7.97 19.51
N LEU A 56 -30.93 7.78 19.06
CA LEU A 56 -30.57 6.79 18.06
C LEU A 56 -30.70 5.36 18.62
N LEU A 57 -30.29 5.14 19.87
CA LEU A 57 -30.41 3.87 20.58
C LEU A 57 -31.90 3.49 20.80
N VAL A 58 -32.72 4.44 21.25
CA VAL A 58 -34.17 4.25 21.48
C VAL A 58 -34.90 3.95 20.16
N ALA A 59 -34.60 4.68 19.08
CA ALA A 59 -35.19 4.42 17.76
C ALA A 59 -34.82 3.00 17.24
N THR A 60 -33.55 2.62 17.39
CA THR A 60 -33.02 1.31 16.95
C THR A 60 -33.71 0.15 17.68
N TYR A 61 -33.79 0.18 19.01
CA TYR A 61 -34.50 -0.87 19.76
C TYR A 61 -36.04 -0.78 19.62
N GLY A 62 -36.59 0.40 19.34
CA GLY A 62 -38.01 0.57 19.03
C GLY A 62 -38.44 -0.25 17.82
N ILE A 63 -37.64 -0.27 16.75
CA ILE A 63 -37.88 -1.10 15.55
C ILE A 63 -37.94 -2.58 15.93
N PHE A 64 -37.00 -3.06 16.74
CA PHE A 64 -36.96 -4.46 17.17
C PHE A 64 -38.22 -4.85 17.93
N LEU A 65 -38.62 -4.06 18.93
CA LEU A 65 -39.83 -4.31 19.72
C LEU A 65 -41.10 -4.24 18.87
N HIS A 66 -41.18 -3.31 17.93
CA HIS A 66 -42.30 -3.18 16.99
C HIS A 66 -42.42 -4.43 16.12
N CYS A 67 -41.33 -4.81 15.44
CA CYS A 67 -41.29 -5.97 14.56
C CYS A 67 -41.54 -7.28 15.32
N LEU A 68 -41.01 -7.41 16.53
CA LEU A 68 -41.27 -8.57 17.40
C LEU A 68 -42.75 -8.69 17.78
N GLY A 69 -43.39 -7.59 18.17
CA GLY A 69 -44.82 -7.59 18.48
C GLY A 69 -45.70 -7.94 17.27
N GLN A 70 -45.39 -7.40 16.09
CA GLN A 70 -46.11 -7.74 14.85
C GLN A 70 -45.84 -9.18 14.40
N PHE A 71 -44.62 -9.68 14.53
CA PHE A 71 -44.28 -11.07 14.22
C PHE A 71 -45.03 -12.05 15.14
N LEU A 72 -45.10 -11.79 16.44
CA LEU A 72 -45.88 -12.61 17.37
C LEU A 72 -47.38 -12.59 17.04
N LYS A 73 -47.93 -11.43 16.63
CA LYS A 73 -49.31 -11.26 16.17
C LYS A 73 -49.61 -12.09 14.91
N PHE A 74 -48.83 -11.89 13.85
CA PHE A 74 -49.15 -12.42 12.52
C PHE A 74 -48.89 -13.93 12.36
N TYR A 75 -48.04 -14.51 13.20
CA TYR A 75 -47.72 -15.96 13.15
C TYR A 75 -48.35 -16.77 14.30
N HIS A 76 -49.21 -16.16 15.13
CA HIS A 76 -49.97 -16.84 16.20
C HIS A 76 -49.10 -17.71 17.14
N ILE A 77 -47.93 -17.18 17.53
CA ILE A 77 -46.86 -17.95 18.24
C ILE A 77 -47.22 -18.30 19.70
N LYS A 78 -48.40 -17.88 20.18
CA LYS A 78 -49.07 -18.40 21.37
C LYS A 78 -50.56 -18.52 21.10
N ASP A 79 -51.02 -19.73 20.80
CA ASP A 79 -52.44 -20.06 20.78
C ASP A 79 -52.67 -21.28 21.70
N ASP A 80 -53.18 -21.02 22.91
CA ASP A 80 -53.67 -22.05 23.83
C ASP A 80 -55.20 -22.23 23.72
N GLY A 81 -55.79 -21.84 22.58
CA GLY A 81 -57.20 -22.04 22.24
C GLY A 81 -58.16 -21.18 23.05
N SER A 82 -57.65 -20.26 23.86
CA SER A 82 -58.42 -19.33 24.67
C SER A 82 -58.34 -17.93 24.07
N GLN A 83 -59.43 -17.16 24.11
CA GLN A 83 -59.42 -15.72 23.78
C GLN A 83 -58.71 -14.89 24.88
N ALA A 84 -57.50 -15.30 25.26
CA ALA A 84 -56.66 -14.66 26.25
C ALA A 84 -56.04 -13.38 25.67
N ARG A 85 -56.88 -12.32 25.61
CA ARG A 85 -56.58 -10.90 25.36
C ARG A 85 -55.11 -10.64 24.98
N ASP A 86 -54.91 -10.31 23.71
CA ASP A 86 -53.66 -10.12 22.97
C ASP A 86 -52.72 -8.98 23.46
N ILE A 87 -52.87 -8.57 24.72
CA ILE A 87 -52.20 -7.47 25.39
C ILE A 87 -50.67 -7.62 25.31
N GLY A 88 -50.14 -8.83 25.45
CA GLY A 88 -48.68 -9.07 25.51
C GLY A 88 -47.93 -8.58 24.27
N TYR A 89 -48.32 -9.07 23.08
CA TYR A 89 -47.67 -8.63 21.84
C TYR A 89 -48.17 -7.25 21.37
N THR A 90 -49.41 -6.86 21.72
CA THR A 90 -49.91 -5.51 21.46
C THR A 90 -49.09 -4.45 22.20
N VAL A 91 -48.71 -4.69 23.46
CA VAL A 91 -47.80 -3.82 24.24
C VAL A 91 -46.43 -3.73 23.58
N LEU A 92 -45.84 -4.84 23.12
CA LEU A 92 -44.54 -4.84 22.43
C LEU A 92 -44.60 -4.06 21.11
N ALA A 93 -45.59 -4.37 20.25
CA ALA A 93 -45.79 -3.73 18.97
C ALA A 93 -45.98 -2.21 19.13
N TYR A 94 -46.79 -1.81 20.11
CA TYR A 94 -47.17 -0.42 20.33
C TYR A 94 -46.07 0.41 21.01
N SER A 95 -45.41 -0.11 22.04
CA SER A 95 -44.28 0.57 22.69
C SER A 95 -43.09 0.71 21.75
N GLY A 96 -42.81 -0.32 20.93
CA GLY A 96 -41.83 -0.24 19.86
C GLY A 96 -42.16 0.80 18.80
N TRP A 97 -43.43 0.94 18.42
CA TRP A 97 -43.88 1.94 17.44
C TRP A 97 -43.61 3.37 17.92
N ILE A 98 -43.96 3.71 19.17
CA ILE A 98 -43.68 5.02 19.76
C ILE A 98 -42.17 5.30 19.73
N ALA A 99 -41.37 4.34 20.22
CA ALA A 99 -39.91 4.48 20.28
C ALA A 99 -39.27 4.63 18.88
N MET A 100 -39.77 3.89 17.89
CA MET A 100 -39.32 3.94 16.50
C MET A 100 -39.60 5.29 15.84
N VAL A 101 -40.86 5.73 15.80
CA VAL A 101 -41.29 6.91 15.01
C VAL A 101 -40.94 8.21 15.70
N THR A 102 -41.24 8.33 17.00
CA THR A 102 -40.86 9.52 17.77
C THR A 102 -39.32 9.58 17.94
N GLY A 103 -38.65 8.44 18.13
CA GLY A 103 -37.19 8.37 18.17
C GLY A 103 -36.54 8.84 16.88
N GLN A 104 -37.00 8.37 15.71
CA GLN A 104 -36.53 8.83 14.40
C GLN A 104 -36.70 10.35 14.22
N SER A 105 -37.86 10.89 14.61
CA SER A 105 -38.12 12.34 14.56
C SER A 105 -37.16 13.12 15.47
N ILE A 106 -36.82 12.58 16.65
CA ILE A 106 -35.83 13.18 17.57
C ILE A 106 -34.40 13.08 17.00
N VAL A 107 -34.03 12.00 16.31
CA VAL A 107 -32.73 11.87 15.61
C VAL A 107 -32.61 12.95 14.53
N LEU A 108 -33.65 13.11 13.70
CA LEU A 108 -33.71 14.15 12.66
C LEU A 108 -33.64 15.57 13.25
N TYR A 109 -34.39 15.84 14.32
CA TYR A 109 -34.32 17.11 15.05
C TYR A 109 -32.93 17.36 15.63
N SER A 110 -32.33 16.35 16.26
CA SER A 110 -31.03 16.47 16.89
C SER A 110 -29.93 16.72 15.85
N ARG A 111 -30.03 16.13 14.64
CA ARG A 111 -29.19 16.49 13.48
C ARG A 111 -29.44 17.94 13.01
N LEU A 112 -30.69 18.35 12.86
CA LEU A 112 -31.04 19.71 12.42
C LEU A 112 -30.52 20.79 13.39
N HIS A 113 -30.58 20.52 14.69
CA HIS A 113 -30.08 21.39 15.75
C HIS A 113 -28.54 21.56 15.73
N LEU A 114 -27.79 20.62 15.15
CA LEU A 114 -26.34 20.78 14.93
C LEU A 114 -26.04 21.80 13.81
N VAL A 115 -26.90 21.89 12.79
CA VAL A 115 -26.71 22.78 11.63
C VAL A 115 -27.40 24.14 11.80
N VAL A 116 -28.46 24.23 12.61
CA VAL A 116 -29.28 25.43 12.76
C VAL A 116 -29.39 25.86 14.22
N GLN A 117 -28.50 26.77 14.65
CA GLN A 117 -28.56 27.39 15.97
C GLN A 117 -29.52 28.59 16.00
N SER A 118 -30.83 28.34 16.04
CA SER A 118 -31.81 29.43 16.11
C SER A 118 -32.91 29.16 17.15
N PRO A 119 -33.37 30.16 17.93
CA PRO A 119 -34.35 29.93 19.00
C PRO A 119 -35.66 29.27 18.54
N TRP A 120 -36.07 29.51 17.29
CA TRP A 120 -37.29 28.92 16.73
C TRP A 120 -37.20 27.41 16.50
N VAL A 121 -35.99 26.82 16.43
CA VAL A 121 -35.80 25.37 16.32
C VAL A 121 -36.40 24.66 17.54
N LYS A 122 -36.45 25.31 18.71
CA LYS A 122 -37.16 24.77 19.89
C LYS A 122 -38.66 24.55 19.66
N TRP A 123 -39.31 25.31 18.77
CA TRP A 123 -40.70 25.05 18.39
C TRP A 123 -40.86 23.74 17.60
N ILE A 124 -39.84 23.31 16.86
CA ILE A 124 -39.83 22.00 16.19
C ILE A 124 -39.81 20.88 17.22
N LEU A 125 -39.05 21.02 18.31
CA LEU A 125 -39.05 20.04 19.41
C LEU A 125 -40.41 20.00 20.12
N VAL A 126 -41.01 21.16 20.39
CA VAL A 126 -42.37 21.24 20.95
C VAL A 126 -43.39 20.60 20.01
N TYR A 127 -43.25 20.79 18.71
CA TYR A 127 -44.10 20.16 17.68
C TYR A 127 -43.97 18.63 17.70
N ILE A 128 -42.74 18.08 17.67
CA ILE A 128 -42.50 16.63 17.75
C ILE A 128 -43.07 16.02 19.04
N ILE A 129 -42.94 16.72 20.18
CA ILE A 129 -43.50 16.27 21.46
C ILE A 129 -45.04 16.35 21.45
N ALA A 130 -45.63 17.40 20.86
CA ALA A 130 -47.07 17.55 20.76
C ALA A 130 -47.69 16.47 19.87
N ASP A 131 -47.16 16.25 18.66
CA ASP A 131 -47.61 15.19 17.75
C ASP A 131 -47.37 13.80 18.38
N GLY A 132 -46.21 13.59 19.01
CA GLY A 132 -45.90 12.36 19.74
C GLY A 132 -46.84 12.07 20.91
N VAL A 133 -47.34 13.07 21.63
CA VAL A 133 -48.31 12.87 22.73
C VAL A 133 -49.75 12.75 22.21
N ILE A 134 -50.17 13.62 21.30
CA ILE A 134 -51.56 13.69 20.82
C ILE A 134 -51.87 12.51 19.89
N LEU A 135 -51.04 12.28 18.88
CA LEU A 135 -51.32 11.25 17.87
C LEU A 135 -51.21 9.85 18.47
N HIS A 136 -50.11 9.54 19.18
CA HIS A 136 -49.99 8.25 19.87
C HIS A 136 -51.01 8.13 21.01
N GLY A 137 -51.33 9.20 21.75
CA GLY A 137 -52.37 9.13 22.78
C GLY A 137 -53.72 8.62 22.25
N VAL A 138 -54.15 9.12 21.08
CA VAL A 138 -55.41 8.69 20.44
C VAL A 138 -55.26 7.34 19.74
N THR A 139 -54.20 7.10 18.96
CA THR A 139 -54.07 5.81 18.25
C THR A 139 -53.82 4.66 19.20
N GLY A 140 -53.08 4.83 20.30
CA GLY A 140 -52.85 3.78 21.28
C GLY A 140 -54.14 3.26 21.90
N VAL A 141 -55.04 4.14 22.34
CA VAL A 141 -56.36 3.74 22.86
C VAL A 141 -57.12 2.90 21.82
N LEU A 142 -57.08 3.32 20.55
CA LEU A 142 -57.73 2.59 19.46
C LEU A 142 -56.99 1.29 19.07
N THR A 143 -55.67 1.19 19.18
CA THR A 143 -54.90 -0.06 18.99
C THR A 143 -55.32 -1.10 20.02
N PHE A 144 -55.39 -0.72 21.31
CA PHE A 144 -55.83 -1.61 22.37
C PHE A 144 -57.32 -1.97 22.26
N LEU A 145 -58.18 -1.06 21.80
CA LEU A 145 -59.60 -1.38 21.57
C LEU A 145 -59.81 -2.27 20.34
N SER A 146 -59.03 -2.12 19.27
CA SER A 146 -59.12 -2.97 18.07
C SER A 146 -58.47 -4.35 18.22
N ASN A 147 -57.49 -4.51 19.13
CA ASN A 147 -56.77 -5.77 19.32
C ASN A 147 -57.11 -6.50 20.64
N CYS A 148 -57.69 -5.82 21.65
CA CYS A 148 -57.91 -6.42 22.98
C CYS A 148 -59.33 -6.23 23.56
N ALA A 149 -60.25 -5.55 22.86
CA ALA A 149 -61.65 -5.44 23.32
C ALA A 149 -62.44 -6.74 23.04
N PRO A 150 -63.46 -7.07 23.86
CA PRO A 150 -64.34 -8.22 23.62
C PRO A 150 -65.12 -8.17 22.30
N ASP A 151 -65.37 -6.97 21.77
CA ASP A 151 -65.87 -6.72 20.42
C ASP A 151 -65.03 -5.61 19.76
N PRO A 152 -64.07 -5.96 18.88
CA PRO A 152 -63.22 -4.99 18.20
C PRO A 152 -63.90 -4.32 16.99
N THR A 153 -65.03 -4.88 16.51
CA THR A 153 -65.71 -4.50 15.26
C THR A 153 -66.03 -3.00 15.15
N PRO A 154 -66.51 -2.30 16.21
CA PRO A 154 -66.78 -0.87 16.14
C PRO A 154 -65.52 -0.01 16.01
N TYR A 155 -64.38 -0.51 16.45
CA TYR A 155 -63.14 0.26 16.59
C TYR A 155 -62.21 0.13 15.37
N ILE A 156 -62.27 -0.98 14.63
CA ILE A 156 -61.42 -1.22 13.45
C ILE A 156 -61.58 -0.12 12.37
N PRO A 157 -62.80 0.32 11.96
CA PRO A 157 -62.95 1.39 10.97
C PRO A 157 -62.47 2.75 11.48
N ILE A 158 -62.66 3.02 12.78
CA ILE A 158 -62.22 4.26 13.43
C ILE A 158 -60.69 4.30 13.48
N TYR A 159 -60.06 3.20 13.88
CA TYR A 159 -58.61 3.04 13.90
C TYR A 159 -57.98 3.28 12.52
N SER A 160 -58.52 2.68 11.45
CA SER A 160 -57.99 2.88 10.08
C SER A 160 -58.03 4.35 9.64
N VAL A 161 -59.05 5.12 10.02
CA VAL A 161 -59.11 6.56 9.70
C VAL A 161 -58.11 7.36 10.53
N VAL A 162 -57.96 7.05 11.82
CA VAL A 162 -57.05 7.79 12.70
C VAL A 162 -55.58 7.45 12.41
N GLU A 163 -55.22 6.22 12.06
CA GLU A 163 -53.85 5.88 11.64
C GLU A 163 -53.47 6.58 10.33
N LYS A 164 -54.38 6.66 9.34
CA LYS A 164 -54.15 7.47 8.12
C LYS A 164 -53.82 8.91 8.45
N ILE A 165 -54.55 9.51 9.39
CA ILE A 165 -54.26 10.87 9.87
C ILE A 165 -52.89 10.92 10.56
N GLN A 166 -52.59 9.98 11.47
CA GLN A 166 -51.31 9.92 12.18
C GLN A 166 -50.10 9.79 11.24
N ILE A 167 -50.14 8.86 10.28
CA ILE A 167 -49.05 8.63 9.33
C ILE A 167 -48.90 9.82 8.39
N THR A 168 -50.01 10.44 7.96
CA THR A 168 -49.96 11.69 7.17
C THR A 168 -49.31 12.83 7.95
N MET A 169 -49.61 12.97 9.25
CA MET A 169 -49.00 13.99 10.11
C MET A 169 -47.50 13.74 10.33
N PHE A 170 -47.08 12.50 10.64
CA PHE A 170 -45.66 12.17 10.77
C PHE A 170 -44.91 12.31 9.44
N PHE A 171 -45.52 11.96 8.31
CA PHE A 171 -44.98 12.22 6.97
C PHE A 171 -44.73 13.71 6.74
N ILE A 172 -45.70 14.58 7.08
CA ILE A 172 -45.55 16.04 7.00
C ILE A 172 -44.42 16.51 7.92
N GLN A 173 -44.33 15.99 9.16
CA GLN A 173 -43.27 16.30 10.11
C GLN A 173 -41.87 15.95 9.57
N GLU A 174 -41.66 14.73 9.06
CA GLU A 174 -40.38 14.30 8.50
C GLU A 174 -40.02 15.06 7.21
N CYS A 175 -41.02 15.38 6.37
CA CYS A 175 -40.83 16.24 5.19
C CYS A 175 -40.43 17.68 5.56
N VAL A 176 -41.05 18.27 6.58
CA VAL A 176 -40.70 19.62 7.07
C VAL A 176 -39.29 19.62 7.66
N LEU A 177 -38.96 18.66 8.52
CA LEU A 177 -37.62 18.49 9.09
C LEU A 177 -36.54 18.36 8.00
N SER A 178 -36.74 17.44 7.07
CA SER A 178 -35.81 17.15 5.97
C SER A 178 -35.73 18.30 4.98
N GLY A 179 -36.85 18.96 4.66
CA GLY A 179 -36.91 20.12 3.78
C GLY A 179 -36.18 21.35 4.36
N ILE A 180 -36.35 21.64 5.65
CA ILE A 180 -35.60 22.71 6.34
C ILE A 180 -34.09 22.41 6.31
N TYR A 181 -33.72 21.15 6.58
CA TYR A 181 -32.33 20.70 6.58
C TYR A 181 -31.68 20.82 5.18
N ILE A 182 -32.35 20.31 4.14
CA ILE A 182 -31.95 20.42 2.73
C ILE A 182 -31.81 21.90 2.33
N TRP A 183 -32.80 22.74 2.67
CA TRP A 183 -32.78 24.16 2.35
C TRP A 183 -31.62 24.89 3.01
N LYS A 184 -31.40 24.71 4.33
CA LYS A 184 -30.30 25.36 5.05
C LYS A 184 -28.93 24.93 4.54
N THR A 185 -28.75 23.63 4.29
CA THR A 185 -27.54 23.08 3.67
C THR A 185 -27.31 23.67 2.27
N SER A 186 -28.37 23.82 1.48
CA SER A 186 -28.32 24.41 0.13
C SER A 186 -28.09 25.93 0.12
N VAL A 187 -28.51 26.64 1.16
CA VAL A 187 -28.21 28.07 1.34
C VAL A 187 -26.76 28.27 1.74
N MET A 188 -26.24 27.48 2.70
CA MET A 188 -24.83 27.50 3.09
C MET A 188 -23.89 27.33 1.88
N LEU A 189 -24.20 26.37 0.99
CA LEU A 189 -23.50 26.16 -0.29
C LEU A 189 -23.48 27.39 -1.23
N ARG A 190 -24.48 28.28 -1.14
CA ARG A 190 -24.62 29.44 -2.04
C ARG A 190 -24.03 30.72 -1.46
N THR A 191 -23.94 30.85 -0.14
CA THR A 191 -23.46 32.09 0.52
C THR A 191 -21.98 32.06 0.93
N GLU A 192 -21.34 30.90 1.06
CA GLU A 192 -19.93 30.77 1.53
C GLU A 192 -18.90 30.65 0.39
N GLY A 193 -18.91 31.58 -0.57
CA GLY A 193 -17.73 31.79 -1.44
C GLY A 193 -16.61 32.44 -0.62
N PRO A 194 -15.36 31.89 -0.59
CA PRO A 194 -14.68 31.22 -1.70
C PRO A 194 -14.32 29.74 -1.45
N ILE A 195 -14.76 29.12 -0.34
CA ILE A 195 -14.26 27.82 0.14
C ILE A 195 -14.58 26.65 -0.80
N PHE A 196 -15.68 26.76 -1.56
CA PHE A 196 -16.15 25.71 -2.48
C PHE A 196 -16.11 26.11 -3.97
N ASN A 197 -15.31 27.12 -4.34
CA ASN A 197 -15.27 27.63 -5.71
C ASN A 197 -14.53 26.65 -6.66
N ALA A 198 -15.31 25.83 -7.37
CA ALA A 198 -14.81 24.66 -8.10
C ALA A 198 -13.94 24.95 -9.34
N LYS A 199 -13.71 26.22 -9.69
CA LYS A 199 -12.82 26.62 -10.80
C LYS A 199 -11.37 26.87 -10.39
N GLU A 200 -11.08 27.00 -9.09
CA GLU A 200 -9.77 27.45 -8.61
C GLU A 200 -9.14 26.53 -7.54
N ASN A 201 -9.89 25.58 -6.98
CA ASN A 201 -9.38 24.70 -5.91
C ASN A 201 -9.94 23.26 -5.97
N ALA A 202 -9.05 22.27 -5.97
CA ALA A 202 -9.41 20.85 -5.90
C ALA A 202 -10.24 20.49 -4.63
N ARG A 203 -10.04 21.23 -3.52
CA ARG A 203 -10.82 21.10 -2.28
C ARG A 203 -12.32 21.34 -2.49
N GLY A 204 -12.69 22.20 -3.44
CA GLY A 204 -14.08 22.52 -3.77
C GLY A 204 -14.86 21.34 -4.37
N SER A 205 -14.20 20.44 -5.11
CA SER A 205 -14.87 19.27 -5.71
C SER A 205 -15.22 18.22 -4.66
N ARG A 206 -14.30 17.92 -3.72
CA ARG A 206 -14.49 16.91 -2.66
C ARG A 206 -15.58 17.34 -1.67
N GLY A 207 -15.58 18.60 -1.23
CA GLY A 207 -16.65 19.16 -0.39
C GLY A 207 -18.02 19.16 -1.08
N ARG A 208 -18.07 19.58 -2.36
CA ARG A 208 -19.30 19.55 -3.15
C ARG A 208 -19.84 18.13 -3.36
N LYS A 209 -18.98 17.12 -3.57
CA LYS A 209 -19.38 15.70 -3.66
C LYS A 209 -20.02 15.20 -2.35
N VAL A 210 -19.40 15.47 -1.19
CA VAL A 210 -19.95 15.01 0.11
C VAL A 210 -21.28 15.69 0.45
N ILE A 211 -21.43 16.98 0.14
CA ILE A 211 -22.68 17.69 0.40
C ILE A 211 -23.77 17.28 -0.62
N LEU A 212 -23.42 17.04 -1.89
CA LEU A 212 -24.36 16.49 -2.88
C LEU A 212 -24.83 15.08 -2.47
N HIS A 213 -23.93 14.24 -1.95
CA HIS A 213 -24.28 12.94 -1.39
C HIS A 213 -25.22 13.09 -0.18
N THR A 214 -24.94 14.03 0.73
CA THR A 214 -25.82 14.33 1.89
C THR A 214 -27.22 14.77 1.46
N LEU A 215 -27.33 15.58 0.40
CA LEU A 215 -28.61 15.99 -0.18
C LEU A 215 -29.35 14.81 -0.83
N LEU A 216 -28.66 13.98 -1.61
CA LEU A 216 -29.22 12.77 -2.23
C LEU A 216 -29.76 11.79 -1.18
N MET A 217 -28.99 11.52 -0.13
CA MET A 217 -29.40 10.66 0.98
C MET A 217 -30.63 11.22 1.72
N SER A 218 -30.73 12.55 1.88
CA SER A 218 -31.90 13.20 2.48
C SER A 218 -33.16 13.09 1.60
N ILE A 219 -33.00 13.08 0.27
CA ILE A 219 -34.11 12.85 -0.69
C ILE A 219 -34.60 11.39 -0.61
N ILE A 220 -33.70 10.42 -0.46
CA ILE A 220 -34.06 9.00 -0.33
C ILE A 220 -34.96 8.76 0.89
N ILE A 221 -34.72 9.44 2.01
CA ILE A 221 -35.58 9.36 3.21
C ILE A 221 -37.02 9.79 2.88
N ILE A 222 -37.20 10.91 2.16
CA ILE A 222 -38.52 11.41 1.73
C ILE A 222 -39.20 10.41 0.76
N VAL A 223 -38.43 9.73 -0.11
CA VAL A 223 -38.99 8.69 -1.00
C VAL A 223 -39.49 7.47 -0.21
N LEU A 224 -38.75 7.02 0.81
CA LEU A 224 -39.16 5.92 1.71
C LEU A 224 -40.36 6.30 2.60
N ASP A 225 -40.54 7.59 2.86
CA ASP A 225 -41.73 8.15 3.50
C ASP A 225 -42.97 8.06 2.59
N VAL A 226 -42.82 8.45 1.32
CA VAL A 226 -43.90 8.37 0.32
C VAL A 226 -44.36 6.92 0.10
N THR A 227 -43.46 5.93 0.10
CA THR A 227 -43.87 4.52 -0.04
C THR A 227 -44.62 4.00 1.18
N THR A 228 -44.24 4.43 2.39
CA THR A 228 -44.95 4.08 3.63
C THR A 228 -46.36 4.66 3.65
N LEU A 229 -46.52 5.93 3.24
CA LEU A 229 -47.81 6.58 3.06
C LEU A 229 -48.65 5.90 1.96
N GLY A 230 -48.02 5.48 0.86
CA GLY A 230 -48.66 4.79 -0.25
C GLY A 230 -49.31 3.46 0.14
N LEU A 231 -48.62 2.63 0.94
CA LEU A 231 -49.18 1.36 1.44
C LEU A 231 -50.37 1.58 2.40
N GLU A 232 -50.31 2.63 3.23
CA GLU A 232 -51.38 2.98 4.15
C GLU A 232 -52.66 3.40 3.40
N PHE A 233 -52.53 4.26 2.38
CA PHE A 233 -53.67 4.67 1.55
C PHE A 233 -54.16 3.56 0.61
N ALA A 234 -53.30 2.60 0.25
CA ALA A 234 -53.70 1.37 -0.45
C ALA A 234 -54.46 0.36 0.44
N GLY A 235 -54.51 0.57 1.76
CA GLY A 235 -55.22 -0.31 2.71
C GLY A 235 -54.51 -1.64 3.01
N LEU A 236 -53.23 -1.76 2.64
CA LEU A 236 -52.42 -2.97 2.80
C LEU A 236 -51.77 -3.03 4.18
N TYR A 237 -52.59 -3.03 5.23
CA TYR A 237 -52.14 -2.85 6.62
C TYR A 237 -51.19 -3.97 7.12
N ASP A 238 -51.51 -5.21 6.78
CA ASP A 238 -50.66 -6.39 7.01
C ASP A 238 -49.23 -6.24 6.49
N ILE A 239 -49.06 -5.78 5.25
CA ILE A 239 -47.74 -5.52 4.65
C ILE A 239 -47.14 -4.22 5.19
N GLN A 240 -47.94 -3.16 5.35
CA GLN A 240 -47.52 -1.84 5.81
C GLN A 240 -46.78 -1.92 7.15
N THR A 241 -47.28 -2.69 8.11
CA THR A 241 -46.71 -2.74 9.47
C THR A 241 -45.30 -3.34 9.47
N SER A 242 -45.06 -4.41 8.70
CA SER A 242 -43.72 -4.98 8.52
C SER A 242 -42.80 -4.09 7.66
N TYR A 243 -43.33 -3.50 6.59
CA TYR A 243 -42.61 -2.57 5.72
C TYR A 243 -42.13 -1.31 6.46
N LYS A 244 -42.98 -0.77 7.34
CA LYS A 244 -42.68 0.35 8.25
C LYS A 244 -41.44 0.03 9.08
N GLY A 245 -41.36 -1.15 9.71
CA GLY A 245 -40.17 -1.60 10.43
C GLY A 245 -38.89 -1.61 9.57
N ALA A 246 -38.98 -2.16 8.35
CA ALA A 246 -37.84 -2.18 7.41
C ALA A 246 -37.42 -0.76 6.98
N VAL A 247 -38.36 0.10 6.59
CA VAL A 247 -38.10 1.49 6.19
C VAL A 247 -37.42 2.28 7.30
N TYR A 248 -37.94 2.27 8.52
CA TYR A 248 -37.35 3.03 9.62
C TYR A 248 -35.93 2.52 9.98
N SER A 249 -35.66 1.22 9.81
CA SER A 249 -34.30 0.68 9.98
C SER A 249 -33.31 1.19 8.91
N VAL A 250 -33.74 1.30 7.65
CA VAL A 250 -32.93 1.86 6.55
C VAL A 250 -32.72 3.35 6.74
N LYS A 251 -33.77 4.10 7.13
CA LYS A 251 -33.68 5.54 7.45
C LYS A 251 -32.63 5.80 8.54
N LEU A 252 -32.64 5.07 9.66
CA LEU A 252 -31.64 5.22 10.73
C LEU A 252 -30.20 4.97 10.25
N LYS A 253 -30.00 3.97 9.37
CA LYS A 253 -28.69 3.66 8.78
C LYS A 253 -28.19 4.76 7.84
N ILE A 254 -29.07 5.36 7.06
CA ILE A 254 -28.77 6.54 6.25
C ILE A 254 -28.42 7.75 7.14
N GLU A 255 -29.20 8.00 8.21
CA GLU A 255 -28.95 9.09 9.17
C GLU A 255 -27.58 8.99 9.85
N PHE A 256 -27.19 7.79 10.30
CA PHE A 256 -25.86 7.53 10.87
C PHE A 256 -24.73 7.77 9.85
N THR A 257 -24.94 7.37 8.60
CA THR A 257 -23.98 7.57 7.51
C THR A 257 -23.77 9.06 7.20
N ILE A 258 -24.86 9.82 7.13
CA ILE A 258 -24.82 11.29 6.94
C ILE A 258 -24.03 11.97 8.07
N LEU A 259 -24.26 11.60 9.33
CA LEU A 259 -23.54 12.16 10.47
C LEU A 259 -22.03 11.93 10.37
N ASN A 260 -21.59 10.72 10.02
CA ASN A 260 -20.18 10.40 9.89
C ASN A 260 -19.50 11.28 8.81
N GLN A 261 -20.14 11.45 7.65
CA GLN A 261 -19.65 12.29 6.57
C GLN A 261 -19.53 13.78 6.98
N LEU A 262 -20.51 14.31 7.71
CA LEU A 262 -20.48 15.70 8.24
C LEU A 262 -19.44 15.89 9.33
N MET A 263 -19.29 14.93 10.24
CA MET A 263 -18.30 15.00 11.32
C MET A 263 -16.87 15.04 10.76
N ASN A 264 -16.59 14.29 9.68
CA ASN A 264 -15.28 14.31 9.02
C ASN A 264 -14.99 15.66 8.33
N LEU A 265 -16.02 16.30 7.75
CA LEU A 265 -15.94 17.68 7.23
C LEU A 265 -15.65 18.70 8.35
N VAL A 266 -16.38 18.65 9.47
CA VAL A 266 -16.23 19.60 10.59
C VAL A 266 -14.92 19.43 11.35
N LYS A 267 -14.45 18.18 11.53
CA LYS A 267 -13.12 17.91 12.11
C LYS A 267 -11.97 18.43 11.23
N GLY A 268 -12.16 18.47 9.91
CA GLY A 268 -11.25 19.18 9.00
C GLY A 268 -11.29 20.71 9.21
N ALA A 269 -12.48 21.30 9.33
CA ALA A 269 -12.64 22.75 9.48
C ALA A 269 -12.17 23.32 10.83
N LEU A 270 -12.38 22.60 11.94
CA LEU A 270 -11.93 23.04 13.28
C LEU A 270 -10.41 23.02 13.42
N ARG A 271 -9.71 22.11 12.73
CA ARG A 271 -8.24 22.13 12.62
C ARG A 271 -7.74 23.40 11.93
N ASP A 272 -8.34 23.78 10.79
CA ASP A 272 -7.92 24.95 10.02
C ASP A 272 -8.29 26.30 10.72
N THR A 273 -9.43 26.37 11.44
CA THR A 273 -9.86 27.59 12.14
C THR A 273 -8.92 27.97 13.30
N THR A 274 -8.39 26.95 14.00
CA THR A 274 -7.46 27.17 15.13
C THR A 274 -6.11 27.71 14.65
N ALA A 275 -5.66 27.33 13.45
CA ALA A 275 -4.47 27.90 12.81
C ALA A 275 -4.68 29.38 12.41
N SER A 276 -5.85 29.71 11.86
CA SER A 276 -6.16 31.05 11.30
C SER A 276 -6.16 32.19 12.35
N ILE A 277 -6.58 31.93 13.59
CA ILE A 277 -6.71 32.98 14.62
C ILE A 277 -5.33 33.48 15.14
N SER A 278 -4.25 32.71 14.94
CA SER A 278 -2.90 33.10 15.39
C SER A 278 -2.20 34.16 14.51
N HIS A 279 -2.69 34.39 13.28
CA HIS A 279 -2.01 35.24 12.28
C HIS A 279 -2.81 36.50 11.90
N THR A 280 -3.04 37.44 12.85
CA THR A 280 -3.35 38.84 12.48
C THR A 280 -3.05 39.91 13.54
N GLN A 281 -1.79 40.02 13.97
CA GLN A 281 -1.29 41.29 14.53
C GLN A 281 0.09 41.66 13.98
N THR A 282 0.14 42.38 12.85
CA THR A 282 1.10 43.48 12.55
C THR A 282 1.02 43.93 11.08
N ALA A 283 0.24 44.99 10.80
CA ALA A 283 0.50 45.97 9.72
C ALA A 283 -0.61 47.05 9.71
N LYS A 284 -0.25 48.31 9.44
CA LYS A 284 -1.21 49.45 9.37
C LYS A 284 -1.53 49.79 7.90
N SER A 285 -2.80 49.98 7.53
CA SER A 285 -3.25 51.18 6.76
C SER A 285 -4.76 51.25 6.46
N ARG A 286 -5.37 52.34 6.96
CA ARG A 286 -6.57 53.09 6.50
C ARG A 286 -7.94 52.38 6.26
N PRO A 287 -9.06 53.13 6.40
CA PRO A 287 -10.34 52.54 6.77
C PRO A 287 -11.32 52.33 5.59
N ARG A 288 -12.02 51.19 5.61
CA ARG A 288 -13.33 51.04 4.97
C ARG A 288 -14.37 50.60 6.00
N ARG A 289 -15.54 51.24 5.91
CA ARG A 289 -16.80 51.06 6.68
C ARG A 289 -16.87 49.84 7.60
N SER A 290 -17.14 50.10 8.88
CA SER A 290 -17.44 49.07 9.89
C SER A 290 -18.68 48.26 9.53
N ILE A 291 -18.49 46.99 9.18
CA ILE A 291 -19.53 45.96 9.34
C ILE A 291 -19.50 45.55 10.82
N ARG A 292 -20.67 45.47 11.47
CA ARG A 292 -20.75 45.10 12.89
C ARG A 292 -20.34 43.63 13.06
N ALA A 293 -19.65 43.32 14.16
CA ALA A 293 -19.26 41.96 14.54
C ALA A 293 -20.45 41.10 15.04
N ALA A 294 -21.61 41.21 14.38
CA ALA A 294 -22.82 40.43 14.66
C ALA A 294 -23.14 39.41 13.53
N ASP A 295 -22.54 39.58 12.34
CA ASP A 295 -22.88 38.79 11.14
C ASP A 295 -21.91 37.61 10.86
N LEU A 296 -20.92 37.37 11.72
CA LEU A 296 -19.95 36.27 11.59
C LEU A 296 -19.89 35.41 12.87
N GLY A 297 -20.79 34.44 12.97
CA GLY A 297 -20.71 33.42 14.01
C GLY A 297 -21.97 32.58 14.14
N HIS A 298 -22.04 31.44 13.42
CA HIS A 298 -23.11 30.43 13.59
C HIS A 298 -22.64 28.95 13.46
N SER A 299 -21.38 28.67 13.11
CA SER A 299 -20.90 27.29 12.84
C SER A 299 -19.90 26.74 13.86
N ALA A 300 -18.97 27.54 14.39
CA ALA A 300 -17.90 27.05 15.27
C ALA A 300 -18.39 26.62 16.69
N GLY A 301 -19.47 27.22 17.19
CA GLY A 301 -20.00 26.96 18.54
C GLY A 301 -20.95 25.77 18.68
N ALA A 302 -21.25 25.05 17.59
CA ALA A 302 -22.22 23.96 17.59
C ALA A 302 -21.64 22.59 17.97
N TYR A 303 -20.35 22.37 17.72
CA TYR A 303 -19.76 21.03 17.74
C TYR A 303 -18.79 20.75 18.90
N SER A 304 -18.47 21.74 19.75
CA SER A 304 -17.73 21.49 21.00
C SER A 304 -18.57 20.90 22.13
N ARG A 305 -19.91 20.96 22.03
CA ARG A 305 -20.84 20.63 23.13
C ARG A 305 -21.23 19.14 23.25
N MET A 306 -20.61 18.24 22.50
CA MET A 306 -20.82 16.80 22.72
C MET A 306 -20.00 16.23 23.90
N ASP A 307 -19.09 17.02 24.50
CA ASP A 307 -18.11 16.52 25.48
C ASP A 307 -18.11 17.20 26.87
N GLU A 308 -18.93 18.22 27.14
CA GLU A 308 -18.77 19.09 28.34
C GLU A 308 -19.93 19.19 29.35
N GLU A 309 -21.15 18.70 29.08
CA GLU A 309 -22.24 18.77 30.07
C GLU A 309 -22.27 17.52 30.99
N GLY A 310 -21.57 17.61 32.13
CA GLY A 310 -21.51 16.50 33.11
C GLY A 310 -20.64 16.72 34.35
N GLN A 311 -20.65 17.90 34.97
CA GLN A 311 -20.04 18.06 36.31
C GLN A 311 -20.96 17.46 37.39
N GLY A 312 -20.48 16.47 38.17
CA GLY A 312 -21.24 15.97 39.32
C GLY A 312 -20.72 14.70 39.99
N THR A 313 -19.88 14.86 41.03
CA THR A 313 -19.57 13.87 42.10
C THR A 313 -18.96 12.51 41.71
N GLY A 314 -17.80 12.19 42.29
CA GLY A 314 -17.04 11.00 41.94
C GLY A 314 -17.46 9.71 42.64
N ILE A 315 -17.27 8.58 41.94
CA ILE A 315 -17.30 7.22 42.49
C ILE A 315 -16.02 6.50 42.05
N LYS A 316 -15.29 5.91 43.01
CA LYS A 316 -14.11 5.07 42.74
C LYS A 316 -14.57 3.75 42.10
N LEU A 317 -14.06 3.42 40.92
CA LEU A 317 -14.26 2.12 40.31
C LEU A 317 -13.06 1.20 40.61
N GLN A 318 -13.33 0.06 41.25
CA GLN A 318 -12.40 -1.05 41.38
C GLN A 318 -12.41 -1.89 40.08
N PRO A 319 -11.32 -2.59 39.74
CA PRO A 319 -11.29 -3.45 38.56
C PRO A 319 -12.11 -4.73 38.78
N LEU A 320 -13.03 -5.01 37.85
CA LEU A 320 -13.72 -6.30 37.75
C LEU A 320 -12.86 -7.33 37.02
N ARG A 321 -13.14 -8.61 37.30
CA ARG A 321 -12.25 -9.74 37.00
C ARG A 321 -12.36 -10.20 35.54
N ALA A 322 -11.29 -10.84 35.06
CA ALA A 322 -11.28 -11.52 33.78
C ALA A 322 -12.16 -12.78 33.80
N GLY A 323 -12.85 -13.05 32.68
CA GLY A 323 -13.52 -14.31 32.41
C GLY A 323 -15.03 -14.21 32.20
N GLU A 324 -15.46 -13.76 31.02
CA GLU A 324 -16.78 -14.09 30.47
C GLU A 324 -16.71 -14.08 28.94
N ILE A 325 -16.99 -15.24 28.32
CA ILE A 325 -16.95 -15.45 26.87
C ILE A 325 -18.40 -15.60 26.39
N SER A 326 -18.75 -14.94 25.28
CA SER A 326 -19.98 -15.25 24.54
C SER A 326 -19.64 -15.55 23.08
N LYS A 327 -20.07 -16.71 22.59
CA LYS A 327 -19.87 -17.19 21.21
C LYS A 327 -21.06 -16.81 20.34
N THR A 328 -20.85 -16.60 19.03
CA THR A 328 -21.92 -16.83 18.04
C THR A 328 -21.34 -17.19 16.65
N THR A 329 -21.38 -18.50 16.39
CA THR A 329 -21.60 -19.22 15.12
C THR A 329 -21.25 -18.59 13.75
N THR A 330 -20.28 -19.20 13.04
CA THR A 330 -20.38 -19.48 11.59
C THR A 330 -19.61 -20.77 11.22
N THR A 331 -20.24 -21.61 10.39
CA THR A 331 -19.76 -22.78 9.60
C THR A 331 -18.42 -23.46 9.93
N GLU A 332 -18.49 -24.74 10.28
CA GLU A 332 -17.33 -25.62 10.51
C GLU A 332 -16.62 -26.03 9.21
N VAL A 333 -15.29 -25.96 9.20
CA VAL A 333 -14.43 -26.78 8.34
C VAL A 333 -13.81 -27.85 9.24
N ARG A 334 -14.09 -29.12 8.93
CA ARG A 334 -13.61 -30.25 9.73
C ARG A 334 -12.14 -30.51 9.43
N ILE A 335 -11.29 -30.36 10.45
CA ILE A 335 -9.94 -30.92 10.49
C ILE A 335 -9.96 -31.90 11.67
N ASP A 336 -9.74 -33.17 11.39
CA ASP A 336 -9.71 -34.20 12.43
C ASP A 336 -8.38 -34.12 13.19
N GLU A 337 -8.36 -33.43 14.33
CA GLU A 337 -7.25 -33.51 15.30
C GLU A 337 -7.40 -34.79 16.14
N LEU A 338 -6.32 -35.56 16.23
CA LEU A 338 -6.22 -36.71 17.13
C LEU A 338 -6.16 -36.23 18.59
N GLU A 339 -7.09 -36.69 19.41
CA GLU A 339 -7.11 -36.39 20.85
C GLU A 339 -5.86 -36.95 21.55
N ILE A 340 -5.17 -36.09 22.30
CA ILE A 340 -4.23 -36.50 23.34
C ILE A 340 -4.75 -35.93 24.65
N GLU A 341 -4.97 -36.82 25.63
CA GLU A 341 -5.54 -36.49 26.92
C GLU A 341 -4.72 -35.43 27.66
N LYS A 342 -5.43 -34.44 28.24
CA LYS A 342 -4.85 -33.50 29.20
C LYS A 342 -5.19 -33.97 30.60
N ASP A 343 -4.23 -34.58 31.28
CA ASP A 343 -4.13 -34.46 32.73
C ASP A 343 -2.66 -34.51 33.17
N GLU A 344 -2.39 -33.84 34.30
CA GLU A 344 -1.11 -33.78 35.03
C GLU A 344 0.17 -33.41 34.25
N VAL A 345 0.56 -32.13 34.33
CA VAL A 345 1.86 -31.67 34.90
C VAL A 345 1.89 -30.14 34.94
N HIS A 346 1.84 -29.57 36.14
CA HIS A 346 2.25 -28.18 36.38
C HIS A 346 3.77 -28.14 36.66
N ALA A 347 4.59 -28.20 35.60
CA ALA A 347 6.03 -27.92 35.69
C ALA A 347 6.62 -27.45 34.36
N GLN A 348 7.27 -26.27 34.41
CA GLN A 348 8.41 -25.84 33.59
C GLN A 348 8.40 -25.96 32.04
N ILE A 349 8.29 -24.77 31.42
CA ILE A 349 8.92 -24.31 30.16
C ILE A 349 8.43 -24.94 28.82
N PRO A 350 7.72 -24.17 27.97
CA PRO A 350 7.76 -24.39 26.54
C PRO A 350 9.02 -23.72 25.96
N VAL A 351 10.14 -24.45 25.89
CA VAL A 351 11.28 -24.00 25.09
C VAL A 351 10.86 -24.11 23.64
N ASP A 352 11.00 -23.03 22.87
CA ASP A 352 10.63 -23.04 21.45
C ASP A 352 11.36 -24.18 20.74
N ILE A 353 10.57 -25.05 20.09
CA ILE A 353 11.02 -26.27 19.38
C ILE A 353 12.07 -25.91 18.31
N LYS A 354 12.07 -24.66 17.84
CA LYS A 354 13.08 -24.10 16.94
C LYS A 354 14.50 -24.05 17.50
N VAL A 355 14.76 -24.13 18.81
CA VAL A 355 16.13 -23.91 19.33
C VAL A 355 16.53 -24.90 20.43
N GLY A 356 15.59 -25.39 21.24
CA GLY A 356 15.88 -26.16 22.47
C GLY A 356 16.69 -27.45 22.27
N SER A 357 16.53 -28.15 21.15
CA SER A 357 17.24 -29.41 20.86
C SER A 357 18.67 -29.20 20.34
N VAL A 358 18.92 -28.12 19.61
CA VAL A 358 20.24 -27.84 18.99
C VAL A 358 21.16 -27.08 19.94
N ALA A 359 20.60 -26.25 20.84
CA ALA A 359 21.37 -25.57 21.89
C ALA A 359 22.05 -26.54 22.88
N ALA A 360 21.66 -27.81 22.91
CA ALA A 360 22.31 -28.85 23.72
C ALA A 360 23.60 -29.42 23.10
N GLN A 361 23.90 -29.11 21.83
CA GLN A 361 25.07 -29.65 21.11
C GLN A 361 26.27 -28.68 21.04
N ASP A 362 26.02 -27.36 21.06
CA ASP A 362 27.04 -26.30 21.10
C ASP A 362 27.12 -25.69 22.51
N SER A 363 28.33 -25.54 23.08
CA SER A 363 28.54 -24.74 24.30
C SER A 363 28.49 -23.23 23.98
N LEU A 364 27.28 -22.70 23.81
CA LEU A 364 27.05 -21.30 23.46
C LEU A 364 27.40 -20.35 24.63
N PRO A 365 28.04 -19.19 24.37
CA PRO A 365 28.37 -18.19 25.40
C PRO A 365 27.16 -17.31 25.80
N PHE A 366 25.95 -17.67 25.39
CA PHE A 366 24.70 -16.96 25.67
C PHE A 366 23.53 -17.97 25.73
N ASP A 367 22.48 -17.62 26.47
CA ASP A 367 21.22 -18.37 26.50
C ASP A 367 20.32 -17.94 25.33
N PRO A 368 20.01 -18.83 24.36
CA PRO A 368 19.14 -18.51 23.23
C PRO A 368 17.68 -18.22 23.61
N ALA A 369 17.17 -18.84 24.68
CA ALA A 369 15.78 -18.66 25.13
C ALA A 369 15.59 -17.32 25.82
N ALA A 370 16.54 -16.92 26.70
CA ALA A 370 16.56 -15.57 27.27
C ALA A 370 16.70 -14.48 26.19
N LEU A 371 17.49 -14.74 25.14
CA LEU A 371 17.65 -13.82 24.02
C LEU A 371 16.37 -13.67 23.19
N GLN A 372 15.69 -14.78 22.88
CA GLN A 372 14.38 -14.77 22.20
C GLN A 372 13.34 -13.99 23.03
N ALA A 373 13.24 -14.28 24.33
CA ALA A 373 12.32 -13.59 25.23
C ALA A 373 12.56 -12.07 25.25
N ARG A 374 13.83 -11.64 25.21
CA ARG A 374 14.19 -10.21 25.09
C ARG A 374 13.76 -9.59 23.76
N TYR A 375 13.95 -10.28 22.63
CA TYR A 375 13.51 -9.79 21.32
C TYR A 375 11.99 -9.63 21.25
N LEU A 376 11.24 -10.59 21.81
CA LEU A 376 9.78 -10.53 21.90
C LEU A 376 9.31 -9.38 22.80
N ALA A 377 9.93 -9.18 23.97
CA ALA A 377 9.60 -8.04 24.85
C ALA A 377 9.84 -6.67 24.20
N GLU A 378 10.92 -6.53 23.42
CA GLU A 378 11.24 -5.31 22.66
C GLU A 378 10.27 -5.09 21.48
N ARG A 379 9.78 -6.16 20.84
CA ARG A 379 8.67 -6.08 19.87
C ARG A 379 7.38 -5.63 20.55
N ASP A 380 6.99 -6.29 21.64
CA ASP A 380 5.68 -6.13 22.28
C ASP A 380 5.52 -4.75 22.92
N THR A 381 6.61 -4.20 23.49
CA THR A 381 6.66 -2.82 23.99
C THR A 381 6.29 -1.78 22.92
N ARG A 382 6.67 -2.02 21.66
CA ARG A 382 6.41 -1.13 20.51
C ARG A 382 5.04 -1.35 19.89
N LEU A 383 4.57 -2.61 19.84
CA LEU A 383 3.21 -2.95 19.43
C LEU A 383 2.16 -2.37 20.38
N ALA A 384 2.37 -2.47 21.70
CA ALA A 384 1.44 -1.97 22.71
C ALA A 384 1.22 -0.45 22.63
N ARG A 385 2.23 0.31 22.19
CA ARG A 385 2.15 1.77 22.02
C ARG A 385 1.37 2.19 20.77
N HIS A 386 1.44 1.39 19.71
CA HIS A 386 0.86 1.68 18.39
C HIS A 386 0.00 0.51 17.86
N PRO A 387 -1.05 0.08 18.57
CA PRO A 387 -1.96 -0.98 18.13
C PRO A 387 -2.69 -0.63 16.81
N GLU A 388 -2.63 0.63 16.36
CA GLU A 388 -3.11 1.10 15.07
C GLU A 388 -2.23 0.68 13.88
N GLY A 389 -0.95 0.32 14.08
CA GLY A 389 -0.02 -0.06 13.01
C GLY A 389 0.34 1.13 12.11
N VAL A 390 0.20 1.00 10.78
CA VAL A 390 0.51 2.09 9.82
C VAL A 390 -0.29 3.38 10.09
N ALA A 391 -1.48 3.29 10.69
CA ALA A 391 -2.27 4.49 11.00
C ALA A 391 -1.69 5.38 12.12
N GLN A 392 -0.53 5.02 12.69
CA GLN A 392 0.24 5.87 13.62
C GLN A 392 0.90 7.08 12.92
N TYR A 393 0.97 7.08 11.58
CA TYR A 393 1.58 8.13 10.78
C TYR A 393 0.53 9.07 10.19
N THR A 394 0.88 10.33 10.01
CA THR A 394 -0.02 11.36 9.45
C THR A 394 0.31 11.61 7.99
N LEU A 395 -0.73 11.56 7.16
CA LEU A 395 -0.65 11.92 5.73
C LEU A 395 -0.21 13.38 5.58
N ILE A 396 0.59 13.67 4.55
CA ILE A 396 0.99 15.04 4.26
C ILE A 396 -0.20 15.83 3.68
N GLU A 397 -0.87 16.58 4.56
CA GLU A 397 -1.99 17.46 4.22
C GLU A 397 -1.85 18.85 4.88
N GLY A 398 -2.56 19.84 4.35
CA GLY A 398 -2.62 21.19 4.93
C GLY A 398 -1.23 21.84 5.08
N PRO A 399 -0.88 22.40 6.26
CA PRO A 399 0.41 23.04 6.50
C PRO A 399 1.65 22.14 6.33
N LEU A 400 1.49 20.82 6.24
CA LEU A 400 2.60 19.90 5.96
C LEU A 400 2.93 19.80 4.47
N LEU A 401 2.06 20.26 3.55
CA LEU A 401 2.28 20.18 2.09
C LEU A 401 3.58 20.84 1.64
N LYS A 402 4.07 21.86 2.35
CA LYS A 402 5.38 22.51 2.13
C LYS A 402 6.58 21.54 2.15
N TYR A 403 6.43 20.34 2.73
CA TYR A 403 7.47 19.31 2.73
C TYR A 403 7.46 18.43 1.46
N LEU A 404 6.57 18.71 0.50
CA LEU A 404 6.61 18.13 -0.84
C LEU A 404 7.37 19.01 -1.84
N ASP A 405 7.36 20.33 -1.62
CA ASP A 405 8.01 21.36 -2.44
C ASP A 405 9.48 21.05 -2.78
N ASP A 406 10.00 21.59 -3.88
CA ASP A 406 11.38 21.37 -4.34
C ASP A 406 12.32 22.49 -3.88
N PRO A 407 13.25 22.24 -2.94
CA PRO A 407 14.20 23.24 -2.44
C PRO A 407 15.40 23.45 -3.38
N TRP A 408 15.49 22.70 -4.48
CA TRP A 408 16.62 22.73 -5.41
C TRP A 408 16.34 23.55 -6.68
N VAL A 409 15.17 24.17 -6.79
CA VAL A 409 14.76 25.04 -7.89
C VAL A 409 14.29 26.40 -7.38
N GLU A 410 14.44 27.42 -8.22
CA GLU A 410 13.81 28.71 -7.96
C GLU A 410 12.29 28.62 -8.16
N PRO A 411 11.48 29.25 -7.28
CA PRO A 411 10.03 29.24 -7.40
C PRO A 411 9.54 30.04 -8.61
N GLY A 412 8.37 29.66 -9.14
CA GLY A 412 7.74 30.38 -10.24
C GLY A 412 8.15 29.93 -11.65
N PHE A 413 8.80 28.77 -11.79
CA PHE A 413 8.98 28.14 -13.09
C PHE A 413 7.63 27.96 -13.81
N ALA A 414 7.57 28.45 -15.04
CA ALA A 414 6.44 28.30 -15.95
C ALA A 414 6.96 27.95 -17.34
N ARG A 415 6.15 27.18 -18.07
CA ARG A 415 6.35 26.86 -19.49
C ARG A 415 4.98 26.73 -20.14
N GLU A 416 4.95 26.81 -21.46
CA GLU A 416 3.75 26.48 -22.23
C GLU A 416 3.32 25.02 -21.99
N LYS A 417 2.01 24.76 -22.15
CA LYS A 417 1.46 23.40 -22.15
C LYS A 417 2.02 22.61 -23.34
N VAL A 418 2.20 21.32 -23.16
CA VAL A 418 2.58 20.38 -24.21
C VAL A 418 1.36 19.56 -24.61
N GLU A 419 1.02 19.59 -25.89
CA GLU A 419 0.05 18.70 -26.54
C GLU A 419 0.82 17.93 -27.61
N GLU A 420 1.01 16.63 -27.41
CA GLU A 420 1.80 15.78 -28.31
C GLU A 420 1.34 14.32 -28.28
N GLU A 421 1.79 13.54 -29.25
CA GLU A 421 1.64 12.09 -29.29
C GLU A 421 3.02 11.42 -29.39
N VAL A 422 3.26 10.43 -28.52
CA VAL A 422 4.50 9.62 -28.47
C VAL A 422 4.16 8.14 -28.34
N GLU A 423 5.10 7.23 -28.57
CA GLU A 423 4.83 5.79 -28.36
C GLU A 423 4.73 5.44 -26.88
N VAL A 424 5.61 6.01 -26.03
CA VAL A 424 5.71 5.70 -24.59
C VAL A 424 5.78 6.97 -23.73
N VAL A 425 4.97 7.05 -22.67
CA VAL A 425 5.21 8.01 -21.56
C VAL A 425 5.86 7.29 -20.37
N ILE A 426 7.01 7.79 -19.92
CA ILE A 426 7.74 7.29 -18.75
C ILE A 426 7.58 8.31 -17.62
N VAL A 427 7.09 7.88 -16.46
CA VAL A 427 6.85 8.78 -15.32
C VAL A 427 7.95 8.62 -14.27
N GLY A 428 8.63 9.71 -13.95
CA GLY A 428 9.81 9.76 -13.09
C GLY A 428 11.10 10.01 -13.87
N GLY A 429 12.10 10.60 -13.21
CA GLY A 429 13.42 10.96 -13.74
C GLY A 429 14.56 10.41 -12.87
N GLY A 430 14.29 9.42 -12.04
CA GLY A 430 15.32 8.64 -11.34
C GLY A 430 15.94 7.55 -12.21
N TYR A 431 16.95 6.86 -11.68
CA TYR A 431 17.66 5.78 -12.36
C TYR A 431 16.75 4.73 -13.02
N GLY A 432 15.64 4.33 -12.37
CA GLY A 432 14.72 3.35 -12.97
C GLY A 432 14.11 3.82 -14.29
N ALA A 433 13.66 5.08 -14.35
CA ALA A 433 13.13 5.67 -15.58
C ALA A 433 14.21 5.86 -16.65
N GLN A 434 15.42 6.27 -16.25
CA GLN A 434 16.55 6.42 -17.18
C GLN A 434 16.96 5.07 -17.79
N VAL A 435 17.01 4.00 -16.99
CA VAL A 435 17.30 2.64 -17.49
C VAL A 435 16.17 2.15 -18.41
N CYS A 436 14.89 2.39 -18.07
CA CYS A 436 13.78 2.11 -19.00
C CYS A 436 13.93 2.84 -20.34
N ALA A 437 14.26 4.14 -20.32
CA ALA A 437 14.49 4.92 -21.53
C ALA A 437 15.66 4.39 -22.37
N VAL A 438 16.79 4.03 -21.74
CA VAL A 438 17.95 3.47 -22.43
C VAL A 438 17.67 2.10 -23.04
N ARG A 439 17.04 1.17 -22.28
CA ARG A 439 16.68 -0.15 -22.82
C ARG A 439 15.63 -0.06 -23.94
N LEU A 440 14.73 0.92 -23.90
CA LEU A 440 13.82 1.22 -25.01
C LEU A 440 14.58 1.67 -26.26
N MET A 441 15.55 2.59 -26.13
CA MET A 441 16.39 3.02 -27.25
C MET A 441 17.22 1.86 -27.84
N GLU A 442 17.78 1.00 -27.01
CA GLU A 442 18.51 -0.21 -27.43
C GLU A 442 17.62 -1.20 -28.19
N ALA A 443 16.32 -1.25 -27.86
CA ALA A 443 15.31 -2.03 -28.58
C ALA A 443 14.68 -1.28 -29.79
N GLY A 444 15.23 -0.13 -30.19
CA GLY A 444 14.77 0.67 -31.33
C GLY A 444 13.54 1.54 -31.07
N VAL A 445 13.12 1.72 -29.82
CA VAL A 445 11.93 2.49 -29.43
C VAL A 445 12.34 3.91 -29.01
N GLU A 446 12.41 4.81 -29.99
CA GLU A 446 12.86 6.19 -29.78
C GLU A 446 11.75 7.22 -29.50
N SER A 447 10.47 6.88 -29.72
CA SER A 447 9.35 7.81 -29.52
C SER A 447 8.85 7.78 -28.08
N PHE A 448 9.49 8.52 -27.18
CA PHE A 448 9.07 8.57 -25.78
C PHE A 448 9.24 9.94 -25.13
N ARG A 449 8.43 10.18 -24.10
CA ARG A 449 8.46 11.35 -23.23
C ARG A 449 8.67 10.93 -21.77
N ILE A 450 9.64 11.54 -21.10
CA ILE A 450 9.85 11.43 -19.65
C ILE A 450 9.17 12.62 -18.96
N VAL A 451 8.45 12.37 -17.85
CA VAL A 451 7.81 13.43 -17.03
C VAL A 451 8.27 13.31 -15.58
N GLU A 452 8.87 14.36 -15.02
CA GLU A 452 9.44 14.38 -13.67
C GLU A 452 9.09 15.69 -12.94
N LYS A 453 8.72 15.57 -11.67
CA LYS A 453 8.33 16.70 -10.81
C LYS A 453 9.52 17.44 -10.18
N ALA A 454 10.67 16.77 -10.05
CA ALA A 454 11.94 17.40 -9.75
C ALA A 454 12.38 18.36 -10.87
N GLY A 455 13.23 19.33 -10.53
CA GLY A 455 13.92 20.21 -11.47
C GLY A 455 14.99 19.56 -12.36
N GLY A 456 15.29 18.27 -12.18
CA GLY A 456 16.30 17.54 -12.95
C GLY A 456 16.26 16.04 -12.73
N PHE A 457 17.12 15.30 -13.43
CA PHE A 457 17.29 13.86 -13.23
C PHE A 457 17.93 13.54 -11.86
N GLY A 458 17.75 12.29 -11.40
CA GLY A 458 18.39 11.74 -10.21
C GLY A 458 17.43 11.03 -9.26
N GLY A 459 16.14 11.39 -9.30
CA GLY A 459 15.10 10.80 -8.43
C GLY A 459 15.53 10.85 -6.96
N THR A 460 15.73 9.69 -6.33
CA THR A 460 16.28 9.57 -4.96
C THR A 460 17.49 10.48 -4.72
N TRP A 461 18.45 10.53 -5.65
CA TRP A 461 19.70 11.28 -5.53
C TRP A 461 19.56 12.76 -5.89
N TYR A 462 18.49 13.13 -6.59
CA TYR A 462 18.08 14.52 -6.74
C TYR A 462 17.50 15.05 -5.42
N TRP A 463 16.63 14.29 -4.77
CA TRP A 463 15.91 14.74 -3.56
C TRP A 463 16.78 14.69 -2.29
N ASN A 464 17.48 13.58 -2.08
CA ASN A 464 18.18 13.27 -0.82
C ASN A 464 19.63 13.78 -0.86
N ARG A 465 19.80 15.10 -0.81
CA ARG A 465 21.12 15.76 -0.74
C ARG A 465 21.56 16.09 0.68
N TYR A 466 21.09 15.36 1.69
CA TYR A 466 21.47 15.58 3.09
C TYR A 466 22.96 15.26 3.32
N PRO A 467 23.60 15.82 4.38
CA PRO A 467 25.02 15.58 4.66
C PRO A 467 25.26 14.10 5.01
N GLY A 468 26.26 13.50 4.36
CA GLY A 468 26.61 12.08 4.50
C GLY A 468 25.81 11.12 3.63
N ALA A 469 24.91 11.61 2.77
CA ALA A 469 24.12 10.77 1.88
C ALA A 469 25.01 9.90 0.96
N GLN A 470 24.90 8.58 1.08
CA GLN A 470 25.74 7.59 0.39
C GLN A 470 24.92 6.32 0.07
N CYS A 471 25.22 5.60 -1.02
CA CYS A 471 24.61 4.30 -1.28
C CYS A 471 25.11 3.23 -0.29
N ASP A 472 24.23 2.30 0.12
CA ASP A 472 24.57 1.23 1.07
C ASP A 472 24.91 -0.11 0.39
N ILE A 473 24.82 -0.14 -0.94
CA ILE A 473 25.25 -1.18 -1.86
C ILE A 473 26.49 -0.65 -2.59
N GLU A 474 27.42 -1.53 -2.96
CA GLU A 474 28.63 -1.16 -3.68
C GLU A 474 28.31 -0.40 -5.00
N SER A 475 29.00 0.70 -5.22
CA SER A 475 28.79 1.63 -6.35
C SER A 475 28.86 0.93 -7.70
N TYR A 476 29.80 -0.01 -7.85
CA TYR A 476 30.07 -0.76 -9.08
C TYR A 476 28.87 -1.62 -9.54
N ILE A 477 27.99 -2.02 -8.63
CA ILE A 477 26.77 -2.79 -8.95
C ILE A 477 25.48 -1.97 -8.75
N TYR A 478 25.52 -0.90 -7.97
CA TYR A 478 24.35 -0.05 -7.68
C TYR A 478 24.10 1.01 -8.77
N MET A 479 25.16 1.62 -9.30
CA MET A 479 25.05 2.66 -10.32
C MET A 479 24.75 2.00 -11.67
N PRO A 480 23.61 2.26 -12.33
CA PRO A 480 23.28 1.56 -13.56
C PRO A 480 24.12 2.06 -14.73
N LEU A 481 24.30 1.23 -15.76
CA LEU A 481 24.93 1.63 -17.04
C LEU A 481 26.39 2.10 -16.91
N LEU A 482 27.21 1.56 -15.99
CA LEU A 482 28.60 2.04 -15.82
C LEU A 482 29.45 1.74 -17.06
N GLU A 483 29.34 0.54 -17.61
CA GLU A 483 29.99 0.16 -18.87
C GLU A 483 29.48 0.99 -20.03
N GLU A 484 28.15 1.07 -20.19
CA GLU A 484 27.54 1.76 -21.32
C GLU A 484 27.76 3.28 -21.27
N VAL A 485 27.89 3.89 -20.08
CA VAL A 485 28.29 5.30 -19.91
C VAL A 485 29.80 5.48 -20.09
N GLY A 486 30.62 4.51 -19.69
CA GLY A 486 32.07 4.64 -19.61
C GLY A 486 32.51 5.38 -18.35
N TYR A 487 31.82 5.15 -17.23
CA TYR A 487 32.12 5.76 -15.93
C TYR A 487 32.62 4.70 -14.95
N MET A 488 33.63 5.06 -14.16
CA MET A 488 34.10 4.26 -13.02
C MET A 488 33.90 5.09 -11.75
N PRO A 489 33.14 4.60 -10.76
CA PRO A 489 33.00 5.27 -9.47
C PRO A 489 34.35 5.49 -8.78
N THR A 490 34.42 6.51 -7.94
CA THR A 490 35.64 6.93 -7.23
C THR A 490 35.88 6.17 -5.93
N GLU A 491 34.83 5.62 -5.33
CA GLU A 491 34.85 4.89 -4.07
C GLU A 491 33.89 3.69 -4.09
N LYS A 492 34.15 2.69 -3.24
CA LYS A 492 33.37 1.45 -3.12
C LYS A 492 31.89 1.73 -2.81
N TYR A 493 31.57 2.81 -2.11
CA TYR A 493 30.20 3.27 -1.90
C TYR A 493 30.08 4.75 -2.26
N ALA A 494 29.48 5.06 -3.41
CA ALA A 494 29.40 6.42 -3.95
C ALA A 494 28.51 7.34 -3.08
N ARG A 495 28.97 8.58 -2.88
CA ARG A 495 28.19 9.67 -2.27
C ARG A 495 27.13 10.24 -3.21
N ALA A 496 26.13 10.91 -2.62
CA ALA A 496 25.02 11.52 -3.35
C ALA A 496 25.43 12.50 -4.46
N LYS A 497 26.55 13.23 -4.32
CA LYS A 497 27.09 14.10 -5.39
C LYS A 497 27.50 13.30 -6.63
N GLU A 498 28.21 12.20 -6.44
CA GLU A 498 28.65 11.31 -7.52
C GLU A 498 27.46 10.58 -8.14
N LEU A 499 26.53 10.09 -7.32
CA LEU A 499 25.30 9.44 -7.78
C LEU A 499 24.41 10.39 -8.59
N LEU A 500 24.25 11.64 -8.15
CA LEU A 500 23.53 12.66 -8.93
C LEU A 500 24.29 13.02 -10.23
N ARG A 501 25.63 13.15 -10.19
CA ARG A 501 26.42 13.41 -11.39
C ARG A 501 26.30 12.26 -12.39
N HIS A 502 26.28 11.01 -11.95
CA HIS A 502 26.10 9.85 -12.82
C HIS A 502 24.71 9.82 -13.49
N SER A 503 23.66 10.19 -12.75
CA SER A 503 22.34 10.38 -13.35
C SER A 503 22.33 11.48 -14.43
N HIS A 504 23.08 12.57 -14.23
CA HIS A 504 23.30 13.56 -15.29
C HIS A 504 24.11 13.01 -16.48
N LEU A 505 25.17 12.22 -16.24
CA LEU A 505 25.96 11.57 -17.30
C LEU A 505 25.11 10.64 -18.17
N ILE A 506 24.19 9.86 -17.60
CA ILE A 506 23.22 9.06 -18.36
C ILE A 506 22.31 9.98 -19.19
N GLY A 507 21.79 11.05 -18.60
CA GLY A 507 20.94 12.02 -19.30
C GLY A 507 21.64 12.74 -20.45
N GLU A 508 22.92 13.07 -20.28
CA GLU A 508 23.80 13.68 -21.27
C GLU A 508 24.12 12.70 -22.40
N LYS A 509 24.57 11.48 -22.09
CA LYS A 509 25.04 10.50 -23.08
C LYS A 509 23.95 10.03 -24.04
N TYR A 510 22.72 9.86 -23.55
CA TYR A 510 21.59 9.36 -24.34
C TYR A 510 20.63 10.47 -24.82
N ASP A 511 20.99 11.74 -24.63
CA ASP A 511 20.17 12.92 -24.95
C ASP A 511 18.72 12.77 -24.43
N LEU A 512 18.61 12.47 -23.13
CA LEU A 512 17.32 12.32 -22.44
C LEU A 512 16.74 13.68 -22.03
N TYR A 513 17.57 14.72 -21.91
CA TYR A 513 17.13 16.06 -21.49
C TYR A 513 16.11 16.68 -22.46
N ARG A 514 16.30 16.55 -23.78
CA ARG A 514 15.30 17.00 -24.79
C ARG A 514 13.96 16.24 -24.69
N ARG A 515 14.02 15.02 -24.13
CA ARG A 515 12.88 14.09 -23.97
C ARG A 515 12.23 14.19 -22.59
N ALA A 516 12.62 15.14 -21.74
CA ALA A 516 12.11 15.26 -20.37
C ALA A 516 11.32 16.55 -20.12
N LEU A 517 10.24 16.45 -19.34
CA LEU A 517 9.52 17.59 -18.78
C LEU A 517 9.74 17.60 -17.26
N PHE A 518 10.66 18.47 -16.83
CA PHE A 518 10.96 18.71 -15.41
C PHE A 518 9.96 19.66 -14.76
N GLN A 519 9.99 19.74 -13.43
CA GLN A 519 9.05 20.53 -12.61
C GLN A 519 7.59 20.30 -13.00
N THR A 520 7.27 19.07 -13.39
CA THR A 520 5.98 18.63 -13.94
C THR A 520 5.55 17.33 -13.27
N GLU A 521 4.59 17.40 -12.36
CA GLU A 521 3.95 16.21 -11.77
C GLU A 521 2.80 15.73 -12.68
N VAL A 522 2.75 14.43 -12.99
CA VAL A 522 1.61 13.75 -13.61
C VAL A 522 0.49 13.60 -12.57
N THR A 523 -0.75 13.87 -12.95
CA THR A 523 -1.91 13.77 -12.03
C THR A 523 -2.84 12.61 -12.39
N ASP A 524 -3.11 12.43 -13.68
CA ASP A 524 -4.06 11.46 -14.20
C ASP A 524 -3.48 10.78 -15.45
N MET A 525 -3.69 9.46 -15.59
CA MET A 525 -3.46 8.74 -16.84
C MET A 525 -4.75 7.98 -17.21
N LYS A 526 -5.29 8.19 -18.41
CA LYS A 526 -6.61 7.67 -18.80
C LYS A 526 -6.56 6.87 -20.09
N TRP A 527 -7.05 5.64 -20.05
CA TRP A 527 -7.17 4.79 -21.23
C TRP A 527 -8.37 5.20 -22.09
N ASP A 528 -8.15 5.28 -23.41
CA ASP A 528 -9.18 5.40 -24.43
C ASP A 528 -9.27 4.10 -25.23
N GLU A 529 -10.42 3.44 -25.14
CA GLU A 529 -10.69 2.16 -25.79
C GLU A 529 -10.85 2.26 -27.32
N ALA A 530 -11.36 3.39 -27.81
CA ALA A 530 -11.58 3.62 -29.23
C ALA A 530 -10.25 3.91 -29.95
N GLU A 531 -9.37 4.71 -29.33
CA GLU A 531 -8.03 4.96 -29.87
C GLU A 531 -7.04 3.82 -29.56
N GLY A 532 -7.20 3.11 -28.46
CA GLY A 532 -6.21 2.13 -27.97
C GLY A 532 -4.96 2.82 -27.41
N LYS A 533 -5.16 3.94 -26.72
CA LYS A 533 -4.11 4.85 -26.24
C LYS A 533 -4.41 5.36 -24.83
N TRP A 534 -3.35 5.71 -24.13
CA TRP A 534 -3.39 6.50 -22.89
C TRP A 534 -3.34 7.99 -23.20
N THR A 535 -4.05 8.79 -22.41
CA THR A 535 -3.87 10.25 -22.32
C THR A 535 -3.35 10.60 -20.94
N THR A 536 -2.17 11.23 -20.87
CA THR A 536 -1.50 11.65 -19.64
C THR A 536 -1.72 13.13 -19.39
N TYR A 537 -2.19 13.48 -18.20
CA TYR A 537 -2.43 14.85 -17.75
C TYR A 537 -1.44 15.27 -16.66
N THR A 538 -1.07 16.54 -16.64
CA THR A 538 -0.07 17.07 -15.70
C THR A 538 -0.51 18.33 -14.95
N SER A 539 0.20 18.62 -13.87
CA SER A 539 0.21 19.89 -13.11
C SER A 539 0.63 21.14 -13.90
N ARG A 540 0.94 21.01 -15.20
CA ARG A 540 1.18 22.12 -16.15
C ARG A 540 0.09 22.25 -17.22
N GLY A 541 -0.94 21.39 -17.18
CA GLY A 541 -2.01 21.37 -18.17
C GLY A 541 -1.57 20.75 -19.50
N ASP A 542 -0.57 19.88 -19.48
CA ASP A 542 -0.21 19.08 -20.66
C ASP A 542 -1.26 18.00 -20.91
N GLU A 543 -1.39 17.61 -22.18
CA GLU A 543 -2.18 16.46 -22.63
C GLU A 543 -1.32 15.64 -23.60
N ILE A 544 -0.76 14.54 -23.10
CA ILE A 544 0.23 13.73 -23.82
C ILE A 544 -0.38 12.37 -24.13
N LYS A 545 -0.63 12.10 -25.41
CA LYS A 545 -1.15 10.80 -25.88
C LYS A 545 -0.01 9.81 -26.06
N SER A 546 -0.22 8.56 -25.62
CA SER A 546 0.74 7.48 -25.89
C SER A 546 0.12 6.10 -25.99
N ARG A 547 0.76 5.18 -26.71
CA ARG A 547 0.29 3.79 -26.77
C ARG A 547 0.61 3.03 -25.49
N PHE A 548 1.79 3.27 -24.91
CA PHE A 548 2.26 2.68 -23.65
C PHE A 548 2.51 3.71 -22.56
N ILE A 549 2.44 3.27 -21.30
CA ILE A 549 2.86 4.04 -20.13
C ILE A 549 3.77 3.19 -19.22
N ILE A 550 4.82 3.82 -18.66
CA ILE A 550 5.76 3.20 -17.71
C ILE A 550 5.79 4.04 -16.43
N PRO A 551 4.94 3.74 -15.43
CA PRO A 551 4.97 4.42 -14.14
C PRO A 551 6.20 3.99 -13.31
N ALA A 552 7.24 4.82 -13.32
CA ALA A 552 8.51 4.61 -12.59
C ALA A 552 8.67 5.59 -11.40
N ALA A 553 7.56 5.91 -10.73
CA ALA A 553 7.48 6.90 -9.65
C ALA A 553 8.41 6.61 -8.45
N GLY A 554 8.79 5.34 -8.24
CA GLY A 554 9.71 4.90 -7.19
C GLY A 554 9.05 4.70 -5.81
N PRO A 555 9.62 3.85 -4.93
CA PRO A 555 8.95 3.46 -3.70
C PRO A 555 9.09 4.42 -2.52
N LEU A 556 10.04 5.35 -2.54
CA LEU A 556 10.50 6.12 -1.37
C LEU A 556 10.64 7.63 -1.66
N HIS A 557 9.57 8.30 -2.10
CA HIS A 557 9.61 9.73 -2.45
C HIS A 557 8.65 10.65 -1.66
N ARG A 558 7.58 10.13 -1.05
CA ARG A 558 6.70 10.92 -0.16
C ARG A 558 7.23 10.82 1.28
N PRO A 559 7.67 11.92 1.91
CA PRO A 559 8.12 11.91 3.30
C PRO A 559 7.03 11.38 4.23
N LYS A 560 7.42 10.74 5.33
CA LYS A 560 6.49 10.14 6.30
C LYS A 560 6.61 10.84 7.64
N PHE A 561 5.53 11.45 8.12
CA PHE A 561 5.51 12.14 9.41
C PHE A 561 4.84 11.28 10.50
N PRO A 562 5.43 11.19 11.71
CA PRO A 562 4.78 10.56 12.85
C PRO A 562 3.54 11.37 13.27
N GLY A 563 2.46 10.70 13.70
CA GLY A 563 1.23 11.34 14.14
C GLY A 563 1.32 11.98 15.52
N LEU A 564 2.28 12.90 15.69
CA LEU A 564 2.55 13.58 16.96
C LEU A 564 1.59 14.74 17.21
N GLU A 565 1.15 14.87 18.45
CA GLU A 565 0.52 16.10 18.92
C GLU A 565 1.49 17.28 18.78
N GLY A 566 0.97 18.44 18.38
CA GLY A 566 1.73 19.68 18.24
C GLY A 566 2.77 19.73 17.12
N ILE A 567 2.78 18.78 16.16
CA ILE A 567 3.80 18.71 15.08
C ILE A 567 3.89 19.97 14.20
N GLN A 568 2.88 20.83 14.22
CA GLN A 568 2.82 22.11 13.50
C GLN A 568 3.11 23.32 14.40
N ASP A 569 3.23 23.13 15.72
CA ASP A 569 3.28 24.21 16.71
C ASP A 569 4.70 24.77 16.93
N PHE A 570 5.72 23.96 16.62
CA PHE A 570 7.14 24.29 16.79
C PHE A 570 7.51 25.60 16.07
N LYS A 571 8.06 26.56 16.82
CA LYS A 571 8.43 27.90 16.32
C LYS A 571 9.87 27.98 15.81
N GLY A 572 10.69 26.96 16.10
CA GLY A 572 12.02 26.82 15.51
C GLY A 572 11.96 26.39 14.05
N HIS A 573 13.12 26.23 13.43
CA HIS A 573 13.21 25.84 12.02
C HIS A 573 13.11 24.32 11.87
N ALA A 574 12.31 23.82 10.92
CA ALA A 574 12.12 22.37 10.75
C ALA A 574 11.96 21.95 9.29
N PHE A 575 12.58 20.81 8.95
CA PHE A 575 12.57 20.20 7.61
C PHE A 575 12.73 18.67 7.68
N HIS A 576 12.37 17.99 6.59
CA HIS A 576 12.61 16.56 6.42
C HIS A 576 13.95 16.31 5.72
N SER A 577 14.63 15.21 6.01
CA SER A 577 15.95 14.88 5.43
C SER A 577 15.98 14.87 3.89
N SER A 578 14.88 14.47 3.26
CA SER A 578 14.71 14.47 1.79
C SER A 578 14.38 15.85 1.19
N ARG A 579 14.45 16.92 2.00
CA ARG A 579 14.17 18.33 1.67
C ARG A 579 15.12 19.23 2.50
N TRP A 580 16.42 18.97 2.38
CA TRP A 580 17.43 19.56 3.25
C TRP A 580 17.64 21.06 2.98
N ASP A 581 17.56 21.89 4.03
CA ASP A 581 17.75 23.33 3.93
C ASP A 581 19.22 23.74 4.22
N TYR A 582 20.01 23.92 3.16
CA TYR A 582 21.37 24.50 3.24
C TYR A 582 21.37 26.03 3.41
N GLY A 583 20.27 26.71 3.11
CA GLY A 583 20.07 28.12 3.46
C GLY A 583 20.13 28.33 4.98
N TYR A 584 19.48 27.45 5.74
CA TYR A 584 19.52 27.43 7.20
C TYR A 584 20.78 26.77 7.77
N THR A 585 21.12 25.55 7.33
CA THR A 585 22.23 24.77 7.94
C THR A 585 23.63 25.22 7.51
N GLY A 586 23.77 25.80 6.32
CA GLY A 586 25.08 26.05 5.69
C GLY A 586 25.74 24.75 5.21
N GLY A 587 26.79 24.88 4.40
CA GLY A 587 27.51 23.72 3.87
C GLY A 587 26.81 23.03 2.71
N ASP A 588 27.08 21.73 2.56
CA ASP A 588 26.56 20.87 1.49
C ASP A 588 26.49 19.38 1.93
N SER A 589 26.30 18.46 0.97
CA SER A 589 26.13 17.03 1.26
C SER A 589 27.38 16.30 1.76
N ASP A 590 28.56 16.92 1.76
CA ASP A 590 29.76 16.40 2.47
C ASP A 590 29.84 16.95 3.92
N GLY A 591 28.94 17.86 4.30
CA GLY A 591 28.86 18.43 5.65
C GLY A 591 29.03 19.95 5.65
N HIS A 592 30.06 20.44 6.34
CA HIS A 592 30.35 21.88 6.45
C HIS A 592 29.19 22.74 6.97
N LEU A 593 28.42 22.22 7.93
CA LEU A 593 27.16 22.81 8.43
C LEU A 593 27.38 24.00 9.38
N GLU A 594 28.16 24.99 8.93
CA GLU A 594 28.75 26.04 9.76
C GLU A 594 27.74 26.90 10.52
N LYS A 595 26.51 27.04 10.00
CA LYS A 595 25.45 27.84 10.63
C LYS A 595 24.78 27.12 11.81
N LEU A 596 25.16 25.86 12.11
CA LEU A 596 24.68 25.10 13.25
C LEU A 596 25.54 25.27 14.52
N LYS A 597 26.70 25.93 14.43
CA LYS A 597 27.68 26.08 15.54
C LYS A 597 27.12 26.69 16.83
N ASP A 598 26.05 27.47 16.75
CA ASP A 598 25.37 28.08 17.90
C ASP A 598 24.00 27.44 18.21
N LYS A 599 23.55 26.45 17.41
CA LYS A 599 22.19 25.88 17.43
C LYS A 599 22.07 24.56 18.20
N ARG A 600 20.97 24.43 18.92
CA ARG A 600 20.43 23.17 19.46
C ARG A 600 19.63 22.49 18.36
N VAL A 601 20.10 21.33 17.91
CA VAL A 601 19.50 20.57 16.81
C VAL A 601 18.92 19.27 17.36
N GLY A 602 17.68 18.96 16.99
CA GLY A 602 17.07 17.66 17.24
C GLY A 602 16.90 16.89 15.95
N ILE A 603 17.09 15.57 15.98
CA ILE A 603 16.78 14.66 14.88
C ILE A 603 15.88 13.52 15.37
N ILE A 604 14.74 13.32 14.72
CA ILE A 604 13.80 12.24 15.03
C ILE A 604 13.99 11.10 14.03
N GLY A 605 14.27 9.91 14.54
CA GLY A 605 14.52 8.71 13.74
C GLY A 605 15.99 8.27 13.77
N THR A 606 16.19 6.96 13.62
CA THR A 606 17.49 6.27 13.76
C THR A 606 17.73 5.21 12.67
N GLY A 607 16.98 5.29 11.55
CA GLY A 607 17.23 4.46 10.35
C GLY A 607 18.42 4.96 9.53
N ALA A 608 18.73 4.29 8.41
CA ALA A 608 19.89 4.55 7.55
C ALA A 608 20.17 6.04 7.28
N THR A 609 19.14 6.83 6.98
CA THR A 609 19.26 8.28 6.76
C THR A 609 19.80 9.03 7.99
N ALA A 610 19.28 8.74 9.18
CA ALA A 610 19.80 9.35 10.42
C ALA A 610 21.21 8.85 10.75
N VAL A 611 21.51 7.58 10.46
CA VAL A 611 22.84 6.98 10.65
C VAL A 611 23.91 7.72 9.85
N GLN A 612 23.59 8.16 8.63
CA GLN A 612 24.47 9.00 7.79
C GLN A 612 24.51 10.48 8.24
N ILE A 613 23.38 11.07 8.66
CA ILE A 613 23.29 12.49 9.02
C ILE A 613 23.96 12.81 10.38
N VAL A 614 23.81 11.93 11.37
CA VAL A 614 24.19 12.19 12.77
C VAL A 614 25.67 12.57 12.95
N PRO A 615 26.66 11.93 12.31
CA PRO A 615 28.07 12.34 12.38
C PRO A 615 28.34 13.79 11.95
N HIS A 616 27.71 14.23 10.86
CA HIS A 616 27.83 15.62 10.40
C HIS A 616 27.14 16.58 11.37
N LEU A 617 25.94 16.28 11.85
CA LEU A 617 25.27 17.11 12.86
C LEU A 617 26.06 17.19 14.17
N GLY A 618 26.59 16.07 14.67
CA GLY A 618 27.39 16.02 15.90
C GLY A 618 28.70 16.78 15.78
N THR A 619 29.24 16.89 14.56
CA THR A 619 30.44 17.69 14.27
C THR A 619 30.18 19.20 14.36
N TRP A 620 29.03 19.67 13.86
CA TRP A 620 28.78 21.10 13.67
C TRP A 620 27.76 21.76 14.62
N ALA A 621 26.85 21.01 15.25
CA ALA A 621 25.83 21.58 16.13
C ALA A 621 26.39 21.96 17.51
N LYS A 622 25.92 23.07 18.10
CA LYS A 622 26.22 23.41 19.52
C LYS A 622 25.79 22.30 20.47
N GLN A 623 24.63 21.71 20.20
CA GLN A 623 24.09 20.55 20.89
C GLN A 623 23.24 19.75 19.90
N LEU A 624 23.45 18.44 19.84
CA LEU A 624 22.60 17.50 19.11
C LEU A 624 21.79 16.63 20.09
N TYR A 625 20.51 16.46 19.81
CA TYR A 625 19.64 15.48 20.45
C TYR A 625 19.12 14.47 19.42
N VAL A 626 19.42 13.18 19.62
CA VAL A 626 18.99 12.08 18.74
C VAL A 626 17.82 11.35 19.40
N PHE A 627 16.61 11.52 18.88
CA PHE A 627 15.40 10.91 19.43
C PHE A 627 15.18 9.52 18.83
N GLN A 628 15.47 8.48 19.61
CA GLN A 628 15.45 7.09 19.20
C GLN A 628 14.20 6.37 19.71
N ARG A 629 13.50 5.65 18.81
CA ARG A 629 12.46 4.65 19.18
C ARG A 629 12.97 3.22 19.12
N THR A 630 13.77 2.92 18.10
CA THR A 630 14.37 1.59 17.92
C THR A 630 15.77 1.80 17.35
N PRO A 631 16.84 1.31 18.03
CA PRO A 631 18.18 1.35 17.45
C PRO A 631 18.24 0.51 16.17
N SER A 632 19.10 0.92 15.24
CA SER A 632 19.42 0.14 14.04
C SER A 632 20.59 -0.81 14.32
N SER A 633 20.72 -1.89 13.54
CA SER A 633 21.96 -2.68 13.53
C SER A 633 23.01 -1.92 12.72
N ILE A 634 24.17 -1.64 13.35
CA ILE A 634 25.27 -0.84 12.77
C ILE A 634 26.52 -1.73 12.65
N ASP A 635 26.78 -2.28 11.47
CA ASP A 635 28.03 -3.01 11.17
C ASP A 635 29.04 -2.05 10.49
N VAL A 636 30.23 -2.56 10.14
CA VAL A 636 31.30 -1.88 9.41
C VAL A 636 30.83 -1.51 8.00
N ARG A 637 31.06 -0.27 7.57
CA ARG A 637 30.87 0.13 6.16
C ARG A 637 32.07 -0.32 5.32
N GLY A 638 33.28 -0.01 5.77
CA GLY A 638 34.52 -0.39 5.07
C GLY A 638 34.62 0.27 3.69
N ASN A 639 34.30 1.56 3.61
CA ASN A 639 34.42 2.32 2.37
C ASN A 639 35.90 2.57 2.03
N ALA A 640 36.24 2.52 0.75
CA ALA A 640 37.60 2.70 0.25
C ALA A 640 37.58 3.32 -1.16
N PRO A 641 38.62 4.07 -1.56
CA PRO A 641 38.79 4.49 -2.95
C PRO A 641 38.85 3.29 -3.90
N THR A 642 38.40 3.49 -5.14
CA THR A 642 38.47 2.47 -6.18
C THR A 642 39.91 2.25 -6.64
N ASP A 643 40.35 0.99 -6.70
CA ASP A 643 41.68 0.65 -7.18
C ASP A 643 41.77 0.83 -8.71
N PRO A 644 42.67 1.71 -9.21
CA PRO A 644 42.83 1.92 -10.65
C PRO A 644 43.41 0.69 -11.38
N GLN A 645 44.15 -0.19 -10.70
CA GLN A 645 44.69 -1.41 -11.34
C GLN A 645 43.59 -2.43 -11.59
N TRP A 646 42.76 -2.70 -10.57
CA TRP A 646 41.52 -3.46 -10.71
C TRP A 646 40.62 -2.87 -11.81
N ALA A 647 40.33 -1.56 -11.76
CA ALA A 647 39.44 -0.91 -12.73
C ALA A 647 39.96 -1.03 -14.18
N ALA A 648 41.27 -0.94 -14.39
CA ALA A 648 41.89 -1.13 -15.71
C ALA A 648 41.91 -2.59 -16.19
N SER A 649 41.71 -3.57 -15.30
CA SER A 649 41.64 -5.00 -15.65
C SER A 649 40.26 -5.48 -16.11
N LEU A 650 39.23 -4.64 -15.97
CA LEU A 650 37.84 -5.01 -16.23
C LEU A 650 37.57 -5.23 -17.73
N THR A 651 36.92 -6.34 -18.05
CA THR A 651 36.50 -6.71 -19.41
C THR A 651 35.01 -6.44 -19.64
N PRO A 652 34.54 -6.27 -20.90
CA PRO A 652 33.11 -6.09 -21.19
C PRO A 652 32.21 -7.17 -20.54
N GLY A 653 31.08 -6.75 -19.99
CA GLY A 653 30.14 -7.58 -19.22
C GLY A 653 30.50 -7.73 -17.73
N TRP A 654 31.56 -7.08 -17.23
CA TRP A 654 31.96 -7.15 -15.82
C TRP A 654 30.84 -6.71 -14.87
N GLN A 655 30.06 -5.68 -15.22
CA GLN A 655 29.05 -5.12 -14.34
C GLN A 655 27.91 -6.11 -14.15
N LYS A 656 27.42 -6.73 -15.24
CA LYS A 656 26.37 -7.76 -15.16
C LYS A 656 26.86 -8.98 -14.40
N LYS A 657 28.07 -9.47 -14.68
CA LYS A 657 28.68 -10.59 -13.96
C LYS A 657 28.75 -10.33 -12.44
N ARG A 658 29.17 -9.13 -12.04
CA ARG A 658 29.29 -8.72 -10.63
C ARG A 658 27.93 -8.54 -9.94
N MET A 659 26.93 -8.01 -10.66
CA MET A 659 25.54 -7.95 -10.19
C MET A 659 24.96 -9.35 -9.96
N ASP A 660 25.16 -10.28 -10.92
CA ASP A 660 24.64 -11.64 -10.82
C ASP A 660 25.33 -12.46 -9.71
N ASN A 661 26.65 -12.33 -9.56
CA ASN A 661 27.41 -12.92 -8.46
C ASN A 661 26.91 -12.44 -7.08
N PHE A 662 26.74 -11.12 -6.91
CA PHE A 662 26.19 -10.56 -5.68
C PHE A 662 24.75 -11.02 -5.43
N ASP A 663 23.88 -11.01 -6.45
CA ASP A 663 22.47 -11.40 -6.32
C ASP A 663 22.32 -12.89 -5.96
N ASN A 664 23.14 -13.76 -6.54
CA ASN A 664 23.18 -15.18 -6.19
C ASN A 664 23.60 -15.36 -4.71
N LEU A 665 24.72 -14.75 -4.31
CA LEU A 665 25.23 -14.82 -2.93
C LEU A 665 24.22 -14.33 -1.90
N VAL A 666 23.59 -13.17 -2.10
CA VAL A 666 22.62 -12.62 -1.14
C VAL A 666 21.27 -13.35 -1.11
N ASN A 667 21.02 -14.27 -2.05
CA ASN A 667 19.91 -15.21 -2.01
C ASN A 667 20.31 -16.60 -1.44
N GLY A 668 21.55 -16.76 -0.97
CA GLY A 668 22.05 -18.01 -0.39
C GLY A 668 22.63 -19.00 -1.40
N GLY A 669 22.91 -18.54 -2.63
CA GLY A 669 23.69 -19.29 -3.61
C GLY A 669 25.17 -19.38 -3.22
N VAL A 670 25.91 -20.19 -3.97
CA VAL A 670 27.37 -20.38 -3.80
C VAL A 670 28.06 -19.94 -5.08
N GLU A 671 29.13 -19.17 -4.91
CA GLU A 671 30.03 -18.70 -5.97
C GLU A 671 31.47 -19.08 -5.60
N GLU A 672 32.35 -19.25 -6.59
CA GLU A 672 33.78 -19.53 -6.35
C GLU A 672 34.51 -18.33 -5.73
N GLU A 673 34.06 -17.12 -6.07
CA GLU A 673 34.60 -15.83 -5.61
C GLU A 673 33.45 -14.94 -5.13
N ASP A 674 33.55 -14.40 -3.92
CA ASP A 674 32.70 -13.30 -3.46
C ASP A 674 33.29 -11.99 -4.01
N MET A 675 32.81 -11.58 -5.18
CA MET A 675 33.40 -10.45 -5.90
C MET A 675 33.25 -9.13 -5.14
N VAL A 676 32.16 -8.97 -4.39
CA VAL A 676 31.85 -7.74 -3.62
C VAL A 676 32.57 -7.76 -2.27
N GLY A 677 32.61 -8.90 -1.58
CA GLY A 677 33.41 -9.09 -0.37
C GLY A 677 33.11 -8.05 0.71
N ASP A 678 31.83 -7.87 1.06
CA ASP A 678 31.38 -6.86 2.01
C ASP A 678 30.55 -7.45 3.17
N ARG A 679 29.87 -6.59 3.92
CA ARG A 679 29.03 -7.04 5.04
C ARG A 679 27.66 -7.56 4.61
N TRP A 680 27.14 -7.22 3.43
CA TRP A 680 25.92 -7.85 2.91
C TRP A 680 26.18 -9.33 2.60
N THR A 681 27.25 -9.62 1.88
CA THR A 681 27.61 -11.00 1.52
C THR A 681 28.07 -11.79 2.76
N SER A 682 28.81 -11.16 3.69
CA SER A 682 29.19 -11.83 4.94
C SER A 682 27.97 -12.21 5.79
N ILE A 683 27.02 -11.29 6.04
CA ILE A 683 25.80 -11.58 6.81
C ILE A 683 25.07 -12.79 6.20
N ILE A 684 24.87 -12.82 4.88
CA ILE A 684 24.13 -13.92 4.25
C ILE A 684 24.90 -15.24 4.32
N ARG A 685 26.21 -15.23 4.05
CA ARG A 685 27.05 -16.44 4.15
C ARG A 685 27.01 -17.04 5.55
N ASP A 686 27.20 -16.19 6.56
CA ASP A 686 27.25 -16.61 7.97
C ASP A 686 25.88 -17.12 8.46
N LEU A 687 24.77 -16.65 7.85
CA LEU A 687 23.40 -17.06 8.18
C LEU A 687 22.83 -18.21 7.35
N ILE A 688 23.26 -18.42 6.10
CA ILE A 688 22.56 -19.31 5.16
C ILE A 688 23.45 -20.44 4.62
N THR A 689 24.70 -20.17 4.22
CA THR A 689 25.53 -21.15 3.50
C THR A 689 26.54 -21.90 4.38
N ALA A 690 26.57 -21.63 5.69
CA ALA A 690 27.49 -22.24 6.66
C ALA A 690 27.15 -23.71 7.00
N GLY A 691 27.20 -24.62 6.00
CA GLY A 691 27.14 -26.07 6.21
C GLY A 691 25.81 -26.60 6.79
N ILE A 692 24.72 -25.85 6.64
CA ILE A 692 23.42 -26.20 7.21
C ILE A 692 22.76 -27.26 6.34
N ASP A 693 22.69 -28.50 6.84
CA ASP A 693 21.97 -29.58 6.17
C ASP A 693 20.46 -29.28 6.12
N MET A 694 19.95 -29.15 4.89
CA MET A 694 18.54 -28.88 4.61
C MET A 694 17.66 -30.14 4.63
N SER A 695 18.24 -31.33 4.85
CA SER A 695 17.49 -32.59 4.98
C SER A 695 16.53 -32.59 6.17
N ASN A 696 16.85 -31.82 7.22
CA ASN A 696 16.02 -31.62 8.41
C ASN A 696 15.64 -30.13 8.53
N PRO A 697 14.46 -29.69 8.02
CA PRO A 697 14.07 -28.29 8.02
C PRO A 697 14.00 -27.62 9.40
N ILE A 698 13.70 -28.38 10.47
CA ILE A 698 13.59 -27.87 11.84
C ILE A 698 14.99 -27.55 12.39
N GLU A 699 15.93 -28.50 12.25
CA GLU A 699 17.32 -28.31 12.64
C GLU A 699 18.02 -27.24 11.79
N ALA A 700 17.68 -27.16 10.50
CA ALA A 700 18.13 -26.08 9.62
C ALA A 700 17.59 -24.71 10.04
N ALA A 701 16.34 -24.61 10.51
CA ALA A 701 15.81 -23.37 11.08
C ALA A 701 16.53 -23.02 12.40
N ALA A 702 16.79 -24.01 13.25
CA ALA A 702 17.51 -23.85 14.52
C ALA A 702 18.92 -23.29 14.34
N LYS A 703 19.72 -23.92 13.46
CA LYS A 703 21.10 -23.49 13.16
C LYS A 703 21.14 -22.07 12.60
N ARG A 704 20.19 -21.70 11.72
CA ARG A 704 20.04 -20.34 11.21
C ARG A 704 19.70 -19.33 12.30
N GLN A 705 18.81 -19.67 13.24
CA GLN A 705 18.48 -18.79 14.37
C GLN A 705 19.65 -18.60 15.34
N ILE A 706 20.45 -19.66 15.59
CA ILE A 706 21.69 -19.55 16.37
C ILE A 706 22.73 -18.68 15.65
N ALA A 707 22.84 -18.77 14.32
CA ALA A 707 23.71 -17.90 13.53
C ALA A 707 23.28 -16.42 13.61
N ASP A 708 21.98 -16.13 13.55
CA ASP A 708 21.44 -14.77 13.75
C ASP A 708 21.78 -14.23 15.14
N TYR A 709 21.59 -15.04 16.19
CA TYR A 709 21.98 -14.66 17.54
C TYR A 709 23.49 -14.42 17.70
N LYS A 710 24.35 -15.24 17.06
CA LYS A 710 25.80 -15.03 17.02
C LYS A 710 26.12 -13.68 16.33
N LYS A 711 25.55 -13.41 15.15
CA LYS A 711 25.79 -12.15 14.39
C LYS A 711 25.24 -10.90 15.09
N MET A 712 24.06 -10.98 15.70
CA MET A 712 23.50 -9.88 16.46
C MET A 712 24.27 -9.61 17.77
N ASN A 713 24.90 -10.63 18.37
CA ASN A 713 25.81 -10.43 19.49
C ASN A 713 27.12 -9.73 19.07
N GLU A 714 27.69 -10.06 17.91
CA GLU A 714 28.85 -9.33 17.34
C GLU A 714 28.53 -7.83 17.15
N ILE A 715 27.36 -7.52 16.56
CA ILE A 715 26.90 -6.13 16.36
C ILE A 715 26.73 -5.40 17.70
N ARG A 716 26.20 -6.07 18.73
CA ARG A 716 26.08 -5.50 20.08
C ARG A 716 27.43 -5.30 20.77
N ALA A 717 28.38 -6.21 20.56
CA ALA A 717 29.75 -6.11 21.09
C ALA A 717 30.50 -4.93 20.46
N ARG A 718 30.37 -4.70 19.14
CA ARG A 718 30.86 -3.48 18.46
C ARG A 718 30.31 -2.21 19.10
N THR A 719 29.05 -2.18 19.52
CA THR A 719 28.48 -1.03 20.25
C THR A 719 29.15 -0.83 21.62
N ASP A 720 29.38 -1.89 22.40
CA ASP A 720 30.12 -1.81 23.68
C ASP A 720 31.59 -1.39 23.51
N GLU A 721 32.25 -1.82 22.43
CA GLU A 721 33.65 -1.49 22.13
C GLU A 721 33.81 0.00 21.71
N VAL A 722 32.88 0.51 20.91
CA VAL A 722 33.00 1.83 20.29
C VAL A 722 32.41 2.95 21.15
N VAL A 723 31.37 2.69 21.95
CA VAL A 723 30.67 3.72 22.74
C VAL A 723 31.14 3.68 24.19
N GLY A 724 31.88 4.69 24.61
CA GLY A 724 32.54 4.72 25.92
C GLY A 724 31.61 4.93 27.12
N ASP A 725 30.43 5.53 26.92
CA ASP A 725 29.41 5.61 27.95
C ASP A 725 28.51 4.36 27.95
N LYS A 726 28.49 3.65 29.08
CA LYS A 726 27.77 2.38 29.25
C LYS A 726 26.27 2.52 29.02
N GLU A 727 25.64 3.60 29.52
CA GLU A 727 24.19 3.80 29.42
C GLU A 727 23.78 4.07 27.96
N THR A 728 24.52 4.95 27.28
CA THR A 728 24.32 5.23 25.85
C THR A 728 24.60 4.00 24.99
N ALA A 729 25.66 3.23 25.29
CA ALA A 729 25.97 1.98 24.60
C ALA A 729 24.84 0.95 24.74
N ASP A 730 24.29 0.76 25.94
CA ASP A 730 23.17 -0.17 26.18
C ASP A 730 21.89 0.27 25.45
N CYS A 731 21.63 1.58 25.36
CA CYS A 731 20.49 2.13 24.59
C CYS A 731 20.66 2.01 23.06
N LEU A 732 21.90 1.94 22.54
CA LEU A 732 22.17 1.80 21.10
C LEU A 732 22.11 0.35 20.60
N LYS A 733 21.94 -0.64 21.47
CA LYS A 733 21.96 -2.06 21.08
C LYS A 733 20.63 -2.51 20.43
N PRO A 734 20.68 -3.10 19.22
CA PRO A 734 19.50 -3.73 18.61
C PRO A 734 19.16 -5.08 19.28
N TRP A 735 17.86 -5.30 19.49
CA TRP A 735 17.30 -6.51 20.11
C TRP A 735 16.15 -7.05 19.26
N TYR A 736 16.51 -7.57 18.08
CA TYR A 736 15.64 -8.21 17.08
C TYR A 736 16.51 -9.03 16.11
N ASN A 737 15.93 -9.93 15.30
CA ASN A 737 16.67 -10.70 14.29
C ASN A 737 17.17 -9.78 13.15
N GLN A 738 18.36 -10.03 12.59
CA GLN A 738 19.10 -9.09 11.73
C GLN A 738 18.28 -8.54 10.55
N PHE A 739 17.44 -9.36 9.92
CA PHE A 739 16.59 -8.96 8.79
C PHE A 739 15.18 -8.48 9.16
N CYS A 740 14.88 -8.25 10.43
CA CYS A 740 13.67 -7.54 10.85
C CYS A 740 13.64 -6.06 10.42
N LYS A 741 14.81 -5.51 10.07
CA LYS A 741 14.99 -4.19 9.45
C LYS A 741 16.06 -4.31 8.36
N ARG A 742 16.22 -3.26 7.52
CA ARG A 742 17.38 -3.19 6.63
C ARG A 742 18.64 -2.96 7.48
N PRO A 743 19.67 -3.82 7.39
CA PRO A 743 20.94 -3.59 8.07
C PRO A 743 21.51 -2.21 7.71
N CYS A 744 22.10 -1.53 8.69
CA CYS A 744 22.84 -0.30 8.47
C CYS A 744 24.33 -0.55 8.68
N PHE A 745 25.16 0.18 7.94
CA PHE A 745 26.61 0.04 8.04
C PHE A 745 27.22 1.44 7.98
N HIS A 746 27.98 1.79 9.01
CA HIS A 746 28.56 3.12 9.18
C HIS A 746 29.77 3.05 10.12
N ASP A 747 30.83 3.77 9.78
CA ASP A 747 32.09 3.72 10.53
C ASP A 747 32.27 4.88 11.52
N GLU A 748 31.35 5.85 11.53
CA GLU A 748 31.40 7.04 12.43
C GLU A 748 30.16 7.23 13.34
N TYR A 749 29.07 6.47 13.12
CA TYR A 749 27.79 6.76 13.79
C TYR A 749 27.84 6.50 15.29
N LEU A 750 28.42 5.38 15.70
CA LEU A 750 28.56 5.00 17.12
C LEU A 750 29.54 5.95 17.84
N GLN A 751 30.67 6.26 17.19
CA GLN A 751 31.69 7.19 17.67
C GLN A 751 31.13 8.60 17.94
N THR A 752 30.11 9.01 17.18
CA THR A 752 29.47 10.33 17.34
C THR A 752 28.85 10.51 18.73
N PHE A 753 28.41 9.43 19.39
CA PHE A 753 27.84 9.49 20.74
C PHE A 753 28.90 9.65 21.85
N ASN A 754 30.20 9.52 21.55
CA ASN A 754 31.27 9.85 22.49
C ASN A 754 31.55 11.36 22.57
N ARG A 755 30.87 12.18 21.76
CA ARG A 755 31.09 13.63 21.71
C ARG A 755 30.27 14.32 22.80
N PRO A 756 30.85 15.27 23.57
CA PRO A 756 30.16 15.89 24.70
C PRO A 756 28.95 16.76 24.32
N ASN A 757 28.82 17.16 23.05
CA ASN A 757 27.70 17.92 22.50
C ASN A 757 26.59 17.03 21.91
N VAL A 758 26.69 15.70 21.99
CA VAL A 758 25.71 14.76 21.43
C VAL A 758 25.02 14.03 22.57
N LYS A 759 23.68 14.06 22.59
CA LYS A 759 22.87 13.30 23.56
C LYS A 759 21.91 12.37 22.82
N LEU A 760 22.00 11.08 23.11
CA LEU A 760 20.95 10.13 22.78
C LEU A 760 19.74 10.33 23.71
N VAL A 761 18.56 10.37 23.13
CA VAL A 761 17.28 10.38 23.85
C VAL A 761 16.53 9.11 23.46
N ASP A 762 16.80 8.03 24.20
CA ASP A 762 16.02 6.80 24.04
C ASP A 762 14.61 6.97 24.61
N THR A 763 13.62 6.62 23.79
CA THR A 763 12.19 6.69 24.14
C THR A 763 11.64 5.34 24.61
N LYS A 764 12.49 4.35 24.88
CA LYS A 764 12.10 3.04 25.42
C LYS A 764 11.01 2.35 24.58
N GLY A 765 11.15 2.46 23.25
CA GLY A 765 10.18 1.96 22.28
C GLY A 765 8.90 2.78 22.12
N GLN A 766 8.64 3.80 22.96
CA GLN A 766 7.39 4.56 22.95
C GLN A 766 7.31 5.65 21.86
N GLY A 767 8.46 6.07 21.32
CA GLY A 767 8.53 7.27 20.47
C GLY A 767 8.48 8.55 21.31
N VAL A 768 8.59 9.70 20.64
CA VAL A 768 8.48 11.00 21.34
C VAL A 768 7.01 11.27 21.72
N ASP A 769 6.78 11.98 22.82
CA ASP A 769 5.45 12.16 23.41
C ASP A 769 4.62 13.12 22.55
N ARG A 770 5.19 14.30 22.27
CA ARG A 770 4.61 15.37 21.45
C ARG A 770 5.68 16.37 21.03
N ILE A 771 5.33 17.25 20.12
CA ILE A 771 6.08 18.47 19.81
C ILE A 771 5.49 19.64 20.63
N SER A 772 6.31 20.63 20.95
CA SER A 772 5.91 21.88 21.59
C SER A 772 6.32 23.07 20.74
N GLU A 773 5.88 24.27 21.12
CA GLU A 773 6.36 25.51 20.49
C GLU A 773 7.89 25.67 20.55
N LYS A 774 8.54 25.06 21.54
CA LYS A 774 9.98 25.19 21.81
C LYS A 774 10.84 24.00 21.37
N GLY A 775 10.27 22.83 21.09
CA GLY A 775 11.04 21.64 20.74
C GLY A 775 10.28 20.33 20.90
N VAL A 776 10.97 19.29 21.36
CA VAL A 776 10.45 17.92 21.45
C VAL A 776 10.24 17.54 22.91
N VAL A 777 9.09 16.94 23.23
CA VAL A 777 8.84 16.33 24.54
C VAL A 777 9.02 14.81 24.41
N ALA A 778 9.86 14.23 25.24
CA ALA A 778 10.13 12.80 25.28
C ALA A 778 10.40 12.34 26.71
N ASN A 779 9.80 11.20 27.11
CA ASN A 779 9.83 10.69 28.48
C ASN A 779 9.35 11.73 29.53
N GLY A 780 8.42 12.61 29.15
CA GLY A 780 7.94 13.71 29.98
C GLY A 780 8.92 14.89 30.16
N GLN A 781 10.10 14.84 29.55
CA GLN A 781 11.07 15.95 29.53
C GLN A 781 10.95 16.74 28.22
N GLU A 782 10.91 18.08 28.32
CA GLU A 782 11.01 18.97 27.18
C GLU A 782 12.47 19.24 26.82
N TYR A 783 12.80 19.06 25.54
CA TYR A 783 14.08 19.34 24.93
C TYR A 783 13.90 20.56 24.01
N GLU A 784 14.35 21.74 24.45
CA GLU A 784 14.28 22.95 23.65
C GLU A 784 15.27 22.90 22.48
N LEU A 785 14.79 23.24 21.28
CA LEU A 785 15.51 23.15 20.01
C LEU A 785 15.39 24.45 19.22
N ASP A 786 16.44 24.78 18.47
CA ASP A 786 16.42 25.86 17.48
C ASP A 786 16.13 25.29 16.07
N CYS A 787 16.48 24.02 15.85
CA CYS A 787 16.25 23.27 14.62
C CYS A 787 15.73 21.84 14.91
N LEU A 788 14.74 21.37 14.14
CA LEU A 788 14.20 20.00 14.23
C LEU A 788 14.21 19.31 12.85
N ILE A 789 14.91 18.19 12.76
CA ILE A 789 15.11 17.43 11.52
C ILE A 789 14.31 16.13 11.61
N TYR A 790 13.45 15.89 10.64
CA TYR A 790 12.71 14.64 10.51
C TYR A 790 13.48 13.68 9.61
N ALA A 791 13.98 12.58 10.18
CA ALA A 791 14.58 11.44 9.48
C ALA A 791 13.65 10.21 9.61
N THR A 792 12.35 10.45 9.43
CA THR A 792 11.25 9.52 9.75
C THR A 792 10.81 8.63 8.59
N GLY A 793 11.49 8.75 7.44
CA GLY A 793 11.36 7.85 6.30
C GLY A 793 10.29 8.27 5.30
N PHE A 794 9.70 7.29 4.62
CA PHE A 794 8.78 7.51 3.50
C PHE A 794 7.54 6.61 3.59
N GLU A 795 6.45 7.05 2.96
CA GLU A 795 5.20 6.30 2.86
C GLU A 795 5.37 5.09 1.93
N LEU A 796 4.91 3.91 2.35
CA LEU A 796 5.10 2.65 1.63
C LEU A 796 3.85 1.78 1.51
N ALA A 797 2.97 1.82 2.52
CA ALA A 797 1.81 0.92 2.68
C ALA A 797 0.46 1.61 2.40
N ASN A 798 0.48 2.83 1.84
CA ASN A 798 -0.69 3.51 1.33
C ASN A 798 -1.04 2.96 -0.07
N ASP A 799 -2.26 3.25 -0.56
CA ASP A 799 -2.66 2.91 -1.92
C ASP A 799 -1.78 3.58 -3.00
N TRP A 800 -1.93 3.10 -4.25
CA TRP A 800 -1.09 3.53 -5.37
C TRP A 800 -1.17 5.04 -5.62
N SER A 801 -2.38 5.61 -5.71
CA SER A 801 -2.55 7.01 -6.07
C SER A 801 -2.10 7.95 -4.95
N HIS A 802 -2.30 7.58 -3.68
CA HIS A 802 -1.73 8.32 -2.57
C HIS A 802 -0.19 8.27 -2.58
N LYS A 803 0.40 7.08 -2.74
CA LYS A 803 1.85 6.88 -2.69
C LYS A 803 2.57 7.60 -3.83
N THR A 804 2.04 7.54 -5.04
CA THR A 804 2.69 8.10 -6.25
C THR A 804 2.30 9.56 -6.52
N GLY A 805 1.07 9.94 -6.16
CA GLY A 805 0.41 11.18 -6.59
C GLY A 805 -0.40 11.04 -7.90
N ILE A 806 -0.47 9.83 -8.47
CA ILE A 806 -1.00 9.58 -9.83
C ILE A 806 -2.19 8.62 -9.75
N GLU A 807 -3.35 9.02 -10.27
CA GLU A 807 -4.45 8.08 -10.54
C GLU A 807 -4.38 7.55 -11.97
N ILE A 808 -4.57 6.24 -12.15
CA ILE A 808 -4.56 5.59 -13.46
C ILE A 808 -5.96 4.98 -13.68
N HIS A 809 -6.60 5.32 -14.80
CA HIS A 809 -7.92 4.85 -15.19
C HIS A 809 -7.80 3.92 -16.40
N GLY A 810 -8.07 2.63 -16.19
CA GLY A 810 -8.10 1.61 -17.22
C GLY A 810 -9.42 1.57 -17.99
N ARG A 811 -9.72 0.40 -18.57
CA ARG A 811 -10.97 0.11 -19.28
C ARG A 811 -12.19 0.43 -18.41
N ASP A 812 -13.26 0.93 -19.04
CA ASP A 812 -14.51 1.36 -18.40
C ASP A 812 -14.37 2.39 -17.25
N GLY A 813 -13.22 3.07 -17.18
CA GLY A 813 -12.92 4.08 -16.15
C GLY A 813 -12.47 3.51 -14.79
N LEU A 814 -12.28 2.18 -14.69
CA LEU A 814 -11.81 1.51 -13.48
C LEU A 814 -10.47 2.10 -13.01
N THR A 815 -10.40 2.58 -11.77
CA THR A 815 -9.13 3.11 -11.23
C THR A 815 -8.21 1.99 -10.75
N ILE A 816 -6.90 2.21 -10.84
CA ILE A 816 -5.90 1.30 -10.27
C ILE A 816 -6.06 1.21 -8.74
N THR A 817 -6.49 2.31 -8.11
CA THR A 817 -6.82 2.37 -6.67
C THR A 817 -8.00 1.47 -6.30
N GLU A 818 -9.04 1.37 -7.15
CA GLU A 818 -10.14 0.42 -6.96
C GLU A 818 -9.70 -1.03 -7.23
N LYS A 819 -8.96 -1.27 -8.32
CA LYS A 819 -8.47 -2.60 -8.73
C LYS A 819 -7.54 -3.24 -7.70
N TRP A 820 -6.65 -2.46 -7.07
CA TRP A 820 -5.69 -2.95 -6.08
C TRP A 820 -6.08 -2.64 -4.62
N ARG A 821 -7.32 -2.21 -4.35
CA ARG A 821 -7.82 -1.90 -2.99
C ARG A 821 -7.55 -3.03 -2.00
N ASP A 822 -7.78 -4.27 -2.43
CA ASP A 822 -7.68 -5.47 -1.59
C ASP A 822 -6.31 -6.16 -1.75
N GLY A 823 -5.32 -5.44 -2.30
CA GLY A 823 -3.98 -5.91 -2.66
C GLY A 823 -3.77 -5.99 -4.17
N ALA A 824 -2.52 -5.90 -4.60
CA ALA A 824 -2.13 -5.94 -6.00
C ALA A 824 -2.50 -7.28 -6.66
N GLN A 825 -2.73 -7.20 -7.96
CA GLN A 825 -2.89 -8.35 -8.86
C GLN A 825 -2.11 -8.01 -10.12
N THR A 826 -1.20 -8.87 -10.55
CA THR A 826 -0.36 -8.65 -11.74
C THR A 826 -0.01 -9.97 -12.41
N LEU A 827 0.56 -9.92 -13.62
CA LEU A 827 1.42 -10.97 -14.14
C LEU A 827 2.89 -10.54 -13.99
N HIS A 828 3.71 -11.40 -13.39
CA HIS A 828 5.16 -11.21 -13.18
C HIS A 828 5.53 -9.85 -12.55
N GLY A 829 4.62 -9.22 -11.79
CA GLY A 829 4.83 -7.93 -11.12
C GLY A 829 4.73 -6.67 -11.98
N TRP A 830 4.51 -6.78 -13.29
CA TRP A 830 4.62 -5.62 -14.21
C TRP A 830 3.33 -5.15 -14.86
N GLY A 831 2.39 -6.04 -15.17
CA GLY A 831 1.15 -5.71 -15.88
C GLY A 831 -0.06 -6.22 -15.12
N THR A 832 -1.21 -5.54 -15.22
CA THR A 832 -2.48 -5.93 -14.58
C THR A 832 -3.64 -5.80 -15.55
N ARG A 833 -4.64 -6.68 -15.42
CA ARG A 833 -5.78 -6.76 -16.32
C ARG A 833 -6.72 -5.56 -16.13
N ALA A 834 -7.32 -5.12 -17.24
CA ALA A 834 -8.03 -3.87 -17.49
C ALA A 834 -7.15 -2.62 -17.64
N PHE A 835 -5.81 -2.76 -17.62
CA PHE A 835 -4.85 -1.66 -17.78
C PHE A 835 -3.86 -1.99 -18.91
N PRO A 836 -4.34 -2.13 -20.17
CA PRO A 836 -3.51 -2.52 -21.30
C PRO A 836 -2.36 -1.55 -21.54
N ASN A 837 -1.24 -2.08 -22.04
CA ASN A 837 -0.04 -1.30 -22.38
C ASN A 837 0.59 -0.52 -21.19
N CYS A 838 0.27 -0.87 -19.94
CA CYS A 838 0.85 -0.27 -18.74
C CYS A 838 1.92 -1.19 -18.10
N CYS A 839 3.14 -0.68 -17.93
CA CYS A 839 4.27 -1.42 -17.36
C CYS A 839 4.76 -0.79 -16.04
N PHE A 840 4.35 -1.36 -14.90
CA PHE A 840 4.66 -0.87 -13.56
C PHE A 840 6.09 -1.24 -13.11
N VAL A 841 6.97 -0.25 -12.92
CA VAL A 841 8.31 -0.45 -12.32
C VAL A 841 8.16 -0.56 -10.79
N GLN A 842 8.12 -1.78 -10.26
CA GLN A 842 7.93 -2.04 -8.82
C GLN A 842 8.44 -3.42 -8.38
N VAL A 843 8.65 -3.58 -7.08
CA VAL A 843 8.97 -4.88 -6.44
C VAL A 843 7.73 -5.65 -5.96
N VAL A 844 6.55 -5.01 -5.95
CA VAL A 844 5.28 -5.67 -5.61
C VAL A 844 4.99 -6.74 -6.65
N GLN A 845 4.78 -7.98 -6.20
CA GLN A 845 4.64 -9.18 -7.04
C GLN A 845 5.82 -9.45 -8.01
N ALA A 846 6.96 -8.78 -7.81
CA ALA A 846 8.22 -9.00 -8.53
C ALA A 846 9.34 -9.40 -7.55
N ALA A 847 10.56 -9.58 -8.04
CA ALA A 847 11.72 -9.87 -7.18
C ALA A 847 12.09 -8.71 -6.23
N LEU A 848 12.77 -9.07 -5.14
CA LEU A 848 13.48 -8.13 -4.27
C LEU A 848 14.87 -8.68 -3.98
N THR A 849 15.86 -7.80 -4.14
CA THR A 849 17.27 -8.01 -3.80
C THR A 849 17.78 -6.75 -3.08
N PRO A 850 18.83 -6.80 -2.24
CA PRO A 850 19.42 -5.61 -1.63
C PRO A 850 19.80 -4.52 -2.66
N ASN A 851 20.26 -4.94 -3.86
CA ASN A 851 20.54 -4.07 -5.00
C ASN A 851 19.31 -3.84 -5.90
N PHE A 852 18.40 -2.98 -5.48
CA PHE A 852 17.15 -2.66 -6.20
C PHE A 852 17.34 -2.36 -7.71
N MET A 853 18.49 -1.78 -8.11
CA MET A 853 18.75 -1.43 -9.50
C MET A 853 18.94 -2.62 -10.43
N HIS A 854 19.36 -3.78 -9.92
CA HIS A 854 19.53 -5.00 -10.72
C HIS A 854 18.18 -5.54 -11.22
N VAL A 855 17.20 -5.72 -10.33
CA VAL A 855 15.82 -6.10 -10.69
C VAL A 855 15.15 -5.02 -11.56
N THR A 856 15.41 -3.74 -11.29
CA THR A 856 14.89 -2.63 -12.10
C THR A 856 15.42 -2.68 -13.54
N ASN A 857 16.69 -3.04 -13.75
CA ASN A 857 17.26 -3.22 -15.09
C ASN A 857 16.67 -4.45 -15.80
N GLU A 858 16.45 -5.56 -15.10
CA GLU A 858 15.78 -6.74 -15.68
C GLU A 858 14.32 -6.49 -16.06
N GLN A 859 13.61 -5.63 -15.30
CA GLN A 859 12.30 -5.10 -15.64
C GLN A 859 12.35 -4.19 -16.87
N ALA A 860 13.31 -3.26 -16.95
CA ALA A 860 13.48 -2.39 -18.11
C ALA A 860 13.75 -3.19 -19.40
N ILE A 861 14.59 -4.23 -19.34
CA ILE A 861 14.82 -5.17 -20.46
C ILE A 861 13.53 -5.90 -20.83
N HIS A 862 12.72 -6.31 -19.84
CA HIS A 862 11.43 -6.95 -20.07
C HIS A 862 10.43 -6.05 -20.80
N TYR A 863 10.35 -4.77 -20.41
CA TYR A 863 9.41 -3.82 -21.03
C TYR A 863 9.87 -3.41 -22.43
N ALA A 864 11.17 -3.20 -22.62
CA ALA A 864 11.74 -2.95 -23.94
C ALA A 864 11.46 -4.10 -24.92
N TYR A 865 11.60 -5.35 -24.46
CA TYR A 865 11.21 -6.54 -25.22
C TYR A 865 9.71 -6.56 -25.55
N ILE A 866 8.82 -6.35 -24.57
CA ILE A 866 7.36 -6.37 -24.80
C ILE A 866 6.94 -5.28 -25.80
N ILE A 867 7.42 -4.05 -25.62
CA ILE A 867 7.03 -2.90 -26.43
C ILE A 867 7.58 -3.04 -27.85
N SER A 868 8.83 -3.45 -28.02
CA SER A 868 9.41 -3.71 -29.36
C SER A 868 8.72 -4.88 -30.07
N GLU A 869 8.36 -5.96 -29.37
CA GLU A 869 7.56 -7.06 -29.95
C GLU A 869 6.16 -6.60 -30.37
N CYS A 870 5.50 -5.74 -29.58
CA CYS A 870 4.20 -5.19 -29.95
C CYS A 870 4.29 -4.30 -31.20
N LEU A 871 5.33 -3.46 -31.30
CA LEU A 871 5.62 -2.66 -32.49
C LEU A 871 5.88 -3.55 -33.71
N ARG A 872 6.73 -4.57 -33.57
CA ARG A 872 7.13 -5.47 -34.66
C ARG A 872 5.97 -6.36 -35.15
N LYS A 873 5.08 -6.79 -34.25
CA LYS A 873 3.93 -7.67 -34.56
C LYS A 873 2.64 -6.90 -34.89
N GLY A 874 2.60 -5.57 -34.78
CA GLY A 874 1.39 -4.79 -34.99
C GLY A 874 0.31 -5.00 -33.90
N ILE A 875 0.74 -5.29 -32.67
CA ILE A 875 -0.14 -5.45 -31.51
C ILE A 875 -0.56 -4.07 -31.01
N ARG A 876 -1.88 -3.83 -30.97
CA ARG A 876 -2.56 -2.62 -30.50
C ARG A 876 -2.64 -2.57 -28.98
N THR A 877 -3.09 -3.66 -28.36
CA THR A 877 -3.19 -3.77 -26.89
C THR A 877 -2.58 -5.08 -26.39
N ILE A 878 -1.89 -5.01 -25.26
CA ILE A 878 -1.41 -6.19 -24.52
C ILE A 878 -1.69 -6.04 -23.02
N GLU A 879 -2.25 -7.08 -22.39
CA GLU A 879 -2.51 -7.15 -20.95
C GLU A 879 -2.56 -8.60 -20.47
N PRO A 880 -2.46 -8.89 -19.15
CA PRO A 880 -2.62 -10.25 -18.64
C PRO A 880 -4.00 -10.85 -18.90
N THR A 881 -4.06 -12.14 -19.24
CA THR A 881 -5.33 -12.88 -19.09
C THR A 881 -5.71 -12.95 -17.61
N ARG A 882 -6.99 -13.23 -17.34
CA ARG A 882 -7.49 -13.34 -15.96
C ARG A 882 -6.78 -14.47 -15.20
N GLU A 883 -6.62 -15.61 -15.86
CA GLU A 883 -6.04 -16.84 -15.31
C GLU A 883 -4.56 -16.66 -14.98
N ALA A 884 -3.83 -15.91 -15.81
CA ALA A 884 -2.44 -15.58 -15.59
C ALA A 884 -2.24 -14.60 -14.41
N GLU A 885 -3.10 -13.58 -14.29
CA GLU A 885 -3.08 -12.62 -13.17
C GLU A 885 -3.47 -13.28 -11.84
N GLU A 886 -4.55 -14.06 -11.82
CA GLU A 886 -5.00 -14.80 -10.63
C GLU A 886 -3.97 -15.86 -10.23
N GLY A 887 -3.48 -16.66 -11.18
CA GLY A 887 -2.45 -17.69 -10.95
C GLY A 887 -1.12 -17.13 -10.44
N TRP A 888 -0.67 -15.97 -10.94
CA TRP A 888 0.52 -15.30 -10.40
C TRP A 888 0.30 -14.77 -8.99
N THR A 889 -0.86 -14.15 -8.72
CA THR A 889 -1.22 -13.68 -7.37
C THR A 889 -1.18 -14.83 -6.35
N ASP A 890 -1.68 -16.00 -6.74
CA ASP A 890 -1.63 -17.23 -5.96
C ASP A 890 -0.20 -17.70 -5.63
N ILE A 891 0.73 -17.59 -6.59
CA ILE A 891 2.16 -17.90 -6.39
C ILE A 891 2.79 -16.94 -5.37
N ILE A 892 2.46 -15.64 -5.43
CA ILE A 892 2.95 -14.64 -4.47
C ILE A 892 2.42 -14.90 -3.05
N VAL A 893 1.12 -15.17 -2.91
CA VAL A 893 0.50 -15.45 -1.60
C VAL A 893 1.09 -16.72 -0.98
N LYS A 894 1.24 -17.80 -1.76
CA LYS A 894 1.90 -19.05 -1.32
C LYS A 894 3.36 -18.81 -0.91
N GLY A 895 4.12 -18.04 -1.70
CA GLY A 895 5.50 -17.67 -1.37
C GLY A 895 5.63 -16.81 -0.10
N THR A 896 4.62 -16.00 0.22
CA THR A 896 4.61 -15.14 1.42
C THR A 896 4.47 -15.94 2.71
N ALA A 897 3.69 -17.02 2.71
CA ALA A 897 3.50 -17.87 3.87
C ALA A 897 4.84 -18.37 4.46
N ILE A 898 5.82 -18.65 3.59
CA ILE A 898 7.19 -19.09 3.94
C ILE A 898 7.91 -18.09 4.86
N ARG A 899 7.66 -16.77 4.69
CA ARG A 899 8.29 -15.70 5.49
C ARG A 899 7.42 -15.17 6.61
N GLY A 900 6.15 -15.59 6.68
CA GLY A 900 5.16 -15.04 7.60
C GLY A 900 5.56 -15.17 9.07
N ASP A 901 6.08 -16.32 9.49
CA ASP A 901 6.45 -16.57 10.89
C ASP A 901 7.65 -15.75 11.36
N PHE A 902 8.67 -15.56 10.51
CA PHE A 902 9.79 -14.68 10.81
C PHE A 902 9.32 -13.26 11.08
N PHE A 903 8.42 -12.72 10.25
CA PHE A 903 7.91 -11.36 10.41
C PHE A 903 6.99 -11.15 11.63
N LYS A 904 6.39 -12.22 12.20
CA LYS A 904 5.64 -12.18 13.47
C LYS A 904 6.56 -11.92 14.67
N GLU A 905 7.78 -12.44 14.64
CA GLU A 905 8.78 -12.25 15.71
C GLU A 905 9.50 -10.89 15.61
N CYS A 906 9.42 -10.22 14.46
CA CYS A 906 10.10 -8.96 14.22
C CYS A 906 9.46 -7.72 14.89
N THR A 907 10.31 -6.82 15.39
CA THR A 907 9.89 -5.49 15.86
C THR A 907 9.20 -4.70 14.73
N PRO A 908 8.17 -3.87 15.03
CA PRO A 908 7.46 -3.09 14.03
C PRO A 908 8.37 -2.28 13.10
N GLY A 909 8.10 -2.36 11.80
CA GLY A 909 8.72 -1.53 10.78
C GLY A 909 8.09 -1.75 9.40
N TYR A 910 8.67 -1.12 8.38
CA TYR A 910 8.09 -1.14 7.03
C TYR A 910 8.17 -2.51 6.32
N TYR A 911 9.05 -3.42 6.74
CA TYR A 911 9.10 -4.80 6.23
C TYR A 911 7.91 -5.67 6.66
N ASN A 912 7.35 -5.43 7.86
CA ASN A 912 6.22 -6.21 8.41
C ASN A 912 4.96 -5.38 8.64
N ASN A 913 4.79 -4.29 7.88
CA ASN A 913 3.62 -3.42 7.93
C ASN A 913 3.31 -2.89 9.35
N GLU A 914 4.38 -2.46 10.06
CA GLU A 914 4.34 -2.05 11.47
C GLU A 914 3.80 -3.14 12.42
N GLY A 915 4.09 -4.41 12.11
CA GLY A 915 3.67 -5.57 12.88
C GLY A 915 2.24 -6.04 12.60
N LYS A 916 1.61 -5.59 11.51
CA LYS A 916 0.25 -6.00 11.11
C LYS A 916 0.23 -6.80 9.81
N PRO A 917 0.22 -8.14 9.87
CA PRO A 917 -0.16 -8.97 8.74
C PRO A 917 -1.55 -8.59 8.20
N SER A 918 -1.73 -8.63 6.89
CA SER A 918 -3.01 -8.45 6.21
C SER A 918 -3.01 -9.22 4.89
N GLU A 919 -4.20 -9.58 4.39
CA GLU A 919 -4.33 -10.27 3.11
C GLU A 919 -3.81 -9.42 1.95
N SER A 920 -4.16 -8.13 1.92
CA SER A 920 -3.58 -7.15 0.99
C SER A 920 -2.06 -7.09 1.10
N GLY A 921 -1.49 -7.16 2.31
CA GLY A 921 -0.04 -7.25 2.53
C GLY A 921 0.60 -8.52 1.95
N ALA A 922 -0.11 -9.64 1.96
CA ALA A 922 0.36 -10.88 1.34
C ALA A 922 0.28 -10.84 -0.20
N ARG A 923 -0.76 -10.22 -0.77
CA ARG A 923 -0.86 -9.99 -2.21
C ARG A 923 0.15 -8.94 -2.70
N ASN A 924 0.50 -7.97 -1.87
CA ASN A 924 1.51 -6.93 -2.14
C ASN A 924 2.97 -7.40 -1.94
N ALA A 925 3.18 -8.66 -1.54
CA ALA A 925 4.50 -9.18 -1.27
C ALA A 925 5.36 -9.35 -2.54
N THR A 926 6.64 -9.56 -2.33
CA THR A 926 7.64 -9.85 -3.38
C THR A 926 7.62 -11.35 -3.71
N TYR A 927 8.10 -11.72 -4.90
CA TYR A 927 8.27 -13.11 -5.30
C TYR A 927 9.09 -13.92 -4.28
N GLY A 928 8.51 -15.01 -3.77
CA GLY A 928 9.01 -15.71 -2.59
C GLY A 928 10.29 -16.54 -2.80
N PHE A 929 10.58 -16.95 -4.03
CA PHE A 929 11.65 -17.90 -4.37
C PHE A 929 12.99 -17.25 -4.73
N GLY A 930 13.16 -15.95 -4.45
CA GLY A 930 14.41 -15.20 -4.66
C GLY A 930 14.53 -14.51 -6.02
N SER A 931 15.43 -13.54 -6.12
CA SER A 931 15.66 -12.76 -7.35
C SER A 931 16.26 -13.58 -8.49
N PRO A 932 17.25 -14.49 -8.32
CA PRO A 932 17.79 -15.26 -9.44
C PRO A 932 16.74 -16.13 -10.13
N ALA A 933 15.84 -16.75 -9.36
CA ALA A 933 14.74 -17.55 -9.90
C ALA A 933 13.75 -16.70 -10.72
N PHE A 934 13.43 -15.49 -10.25
CA PHE A 934 12.57 -14.55 -10.97
C PHE A 934 13.21 -13.99 -12.25
N ILE A 935 14.49 -13.64 -12.21
CA ILE A 935 15.25 -13.15 -13.37
C ILE A 935 15.33 -14.26 -14.44
N LYS A 936 15.55 -15.51 -14.01
CA LYS A 936 15.48 -16.67 -14.91
C LYS A 936 14.09 -16.83 -15.51
N LEU A 937 13.03 -16.73 -14.71
CA LEU A 937 11.63 -16.83 -15.18
C LEU A 937 11.33 -15.78 -16.27
N LEU A 938 11.69 -14.51 -16.05
CA LEU A 938 11.52 -13.46 -17.08
C LEU A 938 12.35 -13.79 -18.35
N THR A 939 13.57 -14.28 -18.18
CA THR A 939 14.45 -14.62 -19.30
C THR A 939 13.95 -15.81 -20.12
N ASP A 940 13.49 -16.88 -19.46
CA ASP A 940 12.89 -18.05 -20.11
C ASP A 940 11.62 -17.66 -20.87
N TRP A 941 10.75 -16.83 -20.26
CA TRP A 941 9.52 -16.33 -20.89
C TRP A 941 9.80 -15.47 -22.13
N ARG A 942 10.77 -14.55 -22.05
CA ARG A 942 11.22 -13.76 -23.23
C ARG A 942 11.76 -14.67 -24.33
N LYS A 943 12.49 -15.72 -23.97
CA LYS A 943 13.09 -16.69 -24.92
C LYS A 943 12.04 -17.57 -25.60
N ALA A 944 10.90 -17.87 -24.95
CA ALA A 944 9.81 -18.62 -25.55
C ALA A 944 9.13 -17.86 -26.71
N GLY A 945 9.00 -16.53 -26.61
CA GLY A 945 8.54 -15.67 -27.70
C GLY A 945 7.03 -15.70 -28.00
N ASP A 946 6.30 -16.57 -27.32
CA ASP A 946 4.86 -16.84 -27.47
C ASP A 946 3.95 -15.83 -26.77
N LEU A 947 4.51 -15.00 -25.88
CA LEU A 947 3.79 -14.04 -25.03
C LEU A 947 2.79 -14.73 -24.06
N ALA A 948 3.11 -15.95 -23.60
CA ALA A 948 2.22 -16.76 -22.76
C ALA A 948 1.63 -16.00 -21.55
N GLY A 949 0.31 -16.13 -21.36
CA GLY A 949 -0.43 -15.47 -20.28
C GLY A 949 -0.88 -14.04 -20.57
N LEU A 950 -0.76 -13.56 -21.82
CA LEU A 950 -1.21 -12.24 -22.24
C LEU A 950 -2.35 -12.31 -23.25
N ASP A 951 -3.41 -11.53 -23.01
CA ASP A 951 -4.42 -11.17 -24.01
C ASP A 951 -3.79 -10.14 -24.97
N VAL A 952 -3.77 -10.46 -26.27
CA VAL A 952 -3.24 -9.58 -27.33
C VAL A 952 -4.32 -9.23 -28.35
N GLN A 953 -4.43 -7.94 -28.69
CA GLN A 953 -5.30 -7.46 -29.77
C GLN A 953 -4.45 -6.74 -30.82
N TYR A 954 -4.73 -6.98 -32.09
CA TYR A 954 -4.03 -6.37 -33.22
C TYR A 954 -4.80 -5.14 -33.73
N PHE A 955 -4.13 -4.27 -34.47
CA PHE A 955 -4.84 -3.26 -35.27
C PHE A 955 -5.67 -3.95 -36.36
N SER A 956 -6.89 -3.47 -36.59
CA SER A 956 -7.71 -3.89 -37.73
C SER A 956 -6.96 -3.62 -39.04
N LYS A 957 -6.91 -4.59 -39.94
CA LYS A 957 -6.36 -4.36 -41.29
C LYS A 957 -7.21 -3.30 -42.00
N GLU A 958 -6.56 -2.34 -42.64
CA GLU A 958 -7.27 -1.38 -43.49
C GLU A 958 -8.00 -2.12 -44.61
N GLY A 959 -9.35 -2.11 -44.59
CA GLY A 959 -10.20 -2.68 -45.63
C GLY A 959 -11.28 -3.67 -45.17
N GLU A 960 -11.31 -4.10 -43.90
CA GLU A 960 -12.40 -4.97 -43.39
C GLU A 960 -13.38 -4.16 -42.52
N GLU A 961 -14.66 -4.12 -42.91
CA GLU A 961 -15.74 -3.56 -42.09
C GLU A 961 -15.97 -4.42 -40.83
N PRO A 962 -16.35 -3.83 -39.68
CA PRO A 962 -16.57 -4.57 -38.45
C PRO A 962 -17.81 -5.48 -38.57
N ALA A 963 -17.56 -6.78 -38.73
CA ALA A 963 -18.61 -7.78 -38.76
C ALA A 963 -19.42 -7.78 -37.45
N THR A 964 -20.74 -7.57 -37.56
CA THR A 964 -21.67 -7.53 -36.44
C THR A 964 -21.78 -8.87 -35.73
N ASN A 965 -21.87 -8.84 -34.40
CA ASN A 965 -22.08 -10.00 -33.51
C ASN A 965 -23.05 -11.04 -34.08
N GLY A 966 -22.56 -12.27 -34.31
CA GLY A 966 -23.35 -13.40 -34.75
C GLY A 966 -22.80 -14.71 -34.21
N THR A 967 -23.42 -15.23 -33.14
CA THR A 967 -23.15 -16.57 -32.61
C THR A 967 -23.60 -17.62 -33.62
N VAL A 968 -22.69 -18.46 -34.14
CA VAL A 968 -23.05 -19.63 -34.95
C VAL A 968 -22.21 -20.83 -34.52
N ALA A 969 -22.89 -21.91 -34.16
CA ALA A 969 -22.28 -23.20 -33.82
C ALA A 969 -21.69 -23.85 -35.08
N GLY A 970 -20.69 -24.72 -34.91
CA GLY A 970 -20.10 -25.44 -36.04
C GLY A 970 -21.07 -26.45 -36.66
N ASP A 971 -21.06 -26.54 -37.98
CA ASP A 971 -21.56 -27.70 -38.72
C ASP A 971 -20.54 -28.10 -39.80
N LEU A 972 -20.23 -29.39 -39.82
CA LEU A 972 -19.33 -30.02 -40.79
C LEU A 972 -20.09 -30.33 -42.08
N VAL A 973 -19.63 -29.80 -43.22
CA VAL A 973 -19.97 -30.38 -44.53
C VAL A 973 -18.69 -30.55 -45.34
N THR A 974 -18.31 -31.82 -45.52
CA THR A 974 -17.31 -32.26 -46.48
C THR A 974 -17.83 -32.12 -47.91
N GLN A 975 -17.01 -31.63 -48.84
CA GLN A 975 -16.94 -32.23 -50.17
C GLN A 975 -15.61 -31.96 -50.89
N SER A 976 -15.24 -32.94 -51.72
CA SER A 976 -14.00 -33.08 -52.48
C SER A 976 -14.04 -32.40 -53.84
N GLU A 977 -12.88 -32.05 -54.39
CA GLU A 977 -12.38 -32.51 -55.72
C GLU A 977 -10.95 -31.95 -55.95
N VAL A 978 -9.93 -32.80 -56.06
CA VAL A 978 -9.34 -33.41 -57.30
C VAL A 978 -8.13 -32.62 -57.83
N VAL A 979 -7.00 -33.32 -57.85
CA VAL A 979 -5.70 -32.92 -58.43
C VAL A 979 -5.66 -33.30 -59.93
N PRO A 980 -4.95 -32.54 -60.76
CA PRO A 980 -4.05 -33.17 -61.73
C PRO A 980 -2.60 -32.69 -61.60
N GLU A 981 -1.68 -33.65 -61.69
CA GLU A 981 -0.22 -33.47 -61.72
C GLU A 981 0.30 -33.18 -63.15
N PRO A 982 1.61 -32.93 -63.37
CA PRO A 982 2.11 -32.15 -64.50
C PRO A 982 2.47 -32.98 -65.74
N ASP A 983 2.77 -32.30 -66.86
CA ASP A 983 3.41 -32.91 -68.02
C ASP A 983 4.60 -32.10 -68.57
N THR A 984 5.49 -32.88 -69.15
CA THR A 984 6.92 -32.84 -69.47
C THR A 984 7.39 -31.95 -70.64
N GLY A 985 8.71 -31.94 -70.87
CA GLY A 985 9.35 -31.56 -72.14
C GLY A 985 10.47 -30.51 -72.00
N GLU A 986 11.74 -30.88 -71.70
CA GLU A 986 12.79 -31.28 -72.66
C GLU A 986 13.34 -30.13 -73.56
N VAL A 987 14.63 -29.98 -73.91
CA VAL A 987 15.94 -30.58 -73.57
C VAL A 987 17.05 -29.75 -74.30
N ARG A 988 18.36 -29.90 -73.97
CA ARG A 988 19.58 -29.50 -74.76
C ARG A 988 19.96 -28.02 -74.93
N GLU A 989 21.20 -27.62 -75.26
CA GLU A 989 22.57 -28.17 -75.09
C GLU A 989 23.60 -27.03 -75.30
N ASP A 990 24.87 -27.29 -74.98
CA ASP A 990 26.11 -26.64 -75.49
C ASP A 990 26.57 -25.24 -75.05
N ALA A 991 27.90 -25.11 -75.04
CA ALA A 991 28.72 -24.02 -74.52
C ALA A 991 29.49 -23.29 -75.63
N GLN A 992 30.03 -22.08 -75.35
CA GLN A 992 31.47 -21.74 -75.47
C GLN A 992 31.80 -20.25 -75.29
N GLN A 993 33.01 -19.99 -74.75
CA GLN A 993 33.92 -18.83 -75.02
C GLN A 993 33.50 -17.41 -74.54
N ALA A 994 34.41 -16.47 -74.16
CA ALA A 994 35.87 -16.51 -73.95
C ALA A 994 36.41 -15.27 -73.16
N SER A 995 37.71 -15.28 -72.82
CA SER A 995 38.62 -14.16 -72.43
C SER A 995 38.34 -13.42 -71.09
N HIS A 996 39.26 -13.38 -70.11
CA HIS A 996 40.63 -12.79 -70.02
C HIS A 996 40.67 -11.27 -69.80
N GLY A 997 41.39 -10.82 -68.75
CA GLY A 997 41.72 -9.41 -68.56
C GLY A 997 42.11 -9.00 -67.12
N THR A 998 43.29 -9.40 -66.64
CA THR A 998 43.89 -8.88 -65.39
C THR A 998 45.00 -7.89 -65.73
N VAL A 999 44.96 -6.65 -65.21
CA VAL A 999 46.11 -5.73 -65.15
C VAL A 999 46.03 -4.89 -63.86
N ALA A 1000 47.17 -4.66 -63.22
CA ALA A 1000 47.37 -3.78 -62.05
C ALA A 1000 48.40 -2.67 -62.40
N VAL A 1001 49.01 -2.02 -61.41
CA VAL A 1001 50.06 -0.97 -61.53
C VAL A 1001 49.43 0.44 -61.80
N GLU A 1002 49.86 1.57 -61.22
CA GLU A 1002 51.15 1.97 -60.60
C GLU A 1002 51.02 2.96 -59.42
N THR A 1003 52.09 3.12 -58.64
CA THR A 1003 52.29 4.14 -57.58
C THR A 1003 52.97 5.41 -58.11
N GLN A 1004 52.72 6.58 -57.51
CA GLN A 1004 53.71 7.67 -57.50
C GLN A 1004 53.64 8.57 -56.25
N GLU A 1005 54.60 9.47 -56.11
CA GLU A 1005 55.27 9.81 -54.84
C GLU A 1005 55.31 11.33 -54.55
N GLN A 1006 55.76 11.69 -53.34
CA GLN A 1006 56.44 12.94 -52.92
C GLN A 1006 55.70 14.15 -52.28
N HIS A 1007 56.40 14.60 -51.22
CA HIS A 1007 56.30 15.72 -50.27
C HIS A 1007 56.61 17.11 -50.92
N PRO A 1008 56.69 18.31 -50.24
CA PRO A 1008 57.22 18.54 -48.86
C PRO A 1008 56.81 19.80 -48.03
N VAL A 1009 57.49 20.02 -46.88
CA VAL A 1009 57.66 21.29 -46.09
C VAL A 1009 56.45 21.73 -45.20
N MET A 1010 56.55 22.12 -43.91
CA MET A 1010 57.65 22.29 -42.92
C MET A 1010 57.19 22.15 -41.43
N SER A 1011 58.21 22.08 -40.55
CA SER A 1011 58.37 22.28 -39.08
C SER A 1011 57.37 23.17 -38.28
N GLU A 1012 57.35 23.23 -36.93
CA GLU A 1012 58.34 22.94 -35.86
C GLU A 1012 57.68 22.15 -34.70
N THR A 1013 58.28 21.11 -34.08
CA THR A 1013 59.32 21.11 -33.02
C THR A 1013 59.13 22.06 -31.82
N GLU A 1014 58.88 21.48 -30.64
CA GLU A 1014 59.83 21.62 -29.54
C GLU A 1014 59.80 20.40 -28.59
N THR A 1015 60.96 19.77 -28.44
CA THR A 1015 61.24 18.67 -27.50
C THR A 1015 61.89 19.22 -26.23
N ILE A 1016 61.64 18.58 -25.08
CA ILE A 1016 62.65 18.49 -24.02
C ILE A 1016 62.82 17.02 -23.63
N GLU A 1017 63.82 16.37 -24.22
CA GLU A 1017 64.50 15.22 -23.63
C GLU A 1017 65.55 15.71 -22.61
N ALA A 1018 65.80 14.90 -21.57
CA ALA A 1018 67.14 14.58 -21.01
C ALA A 1018 66.93 13.79 -19.69
N LYS A 1019 67.34 12.50 -19.56
CA LYS A 1019 68.72 11.97 -19.35
C LYS A 1019 69.26 12.29 -17.94
N ASP A 1020 70.13 11.52 -17.26
CA ASP A 1020 70.81 10.21 -17.44
C ASP A 1020 71.41 9.82 -16.05
N ALA A 1021 71.85 8.61 -15.67
CA ALA A 1021 71.83 7.24 -16.21
C ALA A 1021 72.26 6.21 -15.10
N GLU A 1022 72.50 4.95 -15.50
CA GLU A 1022 73.42 3.94 -14.90
C GLU A 1022 73.18 3.29 -13.50
N ARG A 1023 72.94 1.95 -13.52
CA ARG A 1023 73.68 0.80 -12.92
C ARG A 1023 74.42 0.96 -11.55
N PRO A 1024 74.59 -0.12 -10.72
CA PRO A 1024 74.67 -1.55 -11.11
C PRO A 1024 74.00 -2.59 -10.16
N ARG A 1025 74.30 -3.87 -10.43
CA ARG A 1025 73.90 -5.13 -9.76
C ARG A 1025 74.38 -5.31 -8.29
N LYS A 1026 73.86 -6.40 -7.67
CA LYS A 1026 74.35 -7.25 -6.54
C LYS A 1026 73.49 -7.10 -5.28
N ASP A 1027 73.25 -8.11 -4.44
CA ASP A 1027 73.40 -9.59 -4.45
C ASP A 1027 72.40 -10.11 -3.35
N SER A 1028 71.95 -11.37 -3.22
CA SER A 1028 72.31 -12.67 -3.82
C SER A 1028 71.13 -13.67 -3.84
N ALA A 1029 71.19 -14.67 -4.74
CA ALA A 1029 70.94 -16.11 -4.54
C ALA A 1029 69.94 -16.60 -3.45
N ALA A 1030 68.84 -17.27 -3.80
CA ALA A 1030 68.72 -18.72 -4.11
C ALA A 1030 68.34 -19.56 -2.84
N ALA A 1031 67.85 -20.81 -2.88
CA ALA A 1031 67.87 -21.79 -3.96
C ALA A 1031 66.92 -22.99 -3.68
N ILE A 1032 66.56 -23.73 -4.75
CA ILE A 1032 66.62 -25.22 -4.84
C ILE A 1032 65.49 -26.04 -4.19
N GLU A 1033 64.93 -27.11 -4.78
CA GLU A 1033 64.87 -27.67 -6.17
C GLU A 1033 63.73 -28.73 -6.16
N THR A 1034 62.94 -28.92 -7.23
CA THR A 1034 62.88 -30.11 -8.14
C THR A 1034 62.63 -31.48 -7.46
N ASP A 1035 62.05 -32.52 -8.08
CA ASP A 1035 62.03 -32.88 -9.51
C ASP A 1035 60.80 -33.73 -9.90
N ALA A 1036 60.60 -33.90 -11.21
CA ALA A 1036 59.72 -34.92 -11.82
C ALA A 1036 60.57 -36.20 -12.11
N PRO A 1037 60.24 -37.14 -13.03
CA PRO A 1037 58.98 -37.49 -13.72
C PRO A 1037 58.66 -39.02 -13.67
N GLY A 1038 57.66 -39.49 -14.42
CA GLY A 1038 57.60 -40.92 -14.82
C GLY A 1038 56.23 -41.49 -15.19
N GLN A 1039 56.03 -41.86 -16.46
CA GLN A 1039 54.89 -42.66 -16.94
C GLN A 1039 55.28 -44.15 -17.04
N ALA A 1040 54.34 -45.08 -16.77
CA ALA A 1040 54.13 -46.32 -17.56
C ALA A 1040 52.95 -47.18 -17.05
N THR A 1041 52.28 -47.85 -17.99
CA THR A 1041 51.18 -48.83 -17.84
C THR A 1041 51.67 -50.23 -17.38
N PRO A 1042 50.82 -51.16 -16.88
CA PRO A 1042 50.05 -52.05 -17.77
C PRO A 1042 48.66 -52.54 -17.26
N GLN A 1043 47.99 -53.38 -18.06
CA GLN A 1043 46.67 -53.99 -17.82
C GLN A 1043 46.73 -55.35 -17.08
N ALA A 1044 45.57 -55.77 -16.52
CA ALA A 1044 44.97 -57.12 -16.52
C ALA A 1044 44.51 -57.68 -15.14
N GLU A 1045 43.21 -58.00 -15.07
CA GLU A 1045 42.48 -59.13 -14.40
C GLU A 1045 43.13 -59.79 -13.14
N THR A 1046 42.43 -60.07 -12.02
CA THR A 1046 41.07 -60.61 -11.74
C THR A 1046 40.74 -60.24 -10.26
N GLU A 1047 39.53 -60.18 -9.70
CA GLU A 1047 38.48 -61.22 -9.55
C GLU A 1047 37.17 -60.60 -8.96
N THR A 1048 36.05 -61.32 -8.97
CA THR A 1048 34.66 -60.78 -8.83
C THR A 1048 34.04 -60.75 -7.42
N ILE A 1049 33.32 -59.67 -7.08
CA ILE A 1049 32.10 -59.66 -6.21
C ILE A 1049 31.04 -58.70 -6.81
N ALA A 1050 29.75 -59.03 -6.65
CA ALA A 1050 28.58 -58.41 -7.28
C ALA A 1050 28.21 -56.98 -6.75
N PRO A 1051 27.37 -56.20 -7.45
CA PRO A 1051 27.36 -54.73 -7.32
C PRO A 1051 26.44 -54.18 -6.21
N ALA A 1052 26.94 -53.17 -5.50
CA ALA A 1052 26.13 -52.20 -4.77
C ALA A 1052 25.72 -51.05 -5.71
N GLY A 1053 24.47 -50.56 -5.59
CA GLY A 1053 23.87 -49.65 -6.57
C GLY A 1053 24.56 -48.27 -6.67
N GLU A 1054 24.61 -47.73 -7.89
CA GLU A 1054 25.18 -46.42 -8.20
C GLU A 1054 24.56 -45.29 -7.36
N GLN A 1055 25.39 -44.56 -6.62
CA GLN A 1055 25.03 -43.24 -6.12
C GLN A 1055 24.99 -42.24 -7.28
N ARG A 1056 23.80 -42.08 -7.90
CA ARG A 1056 23.54 -40.99 -8.85
C ARG A 1056 23.91 -39.64 -8.23
N THR A 1057 24.61 -38.82 -9.01
CA THR A 1057 25.01 -37.46 -8.60
C THR A 1057 23.79 -36.58 -8.33
N LEU A 1058 23.98 -35.47 -7.58
CA LEU A 1058 22.90 -34.53 -7.28
C LEU A 1058 22.18 -34.02 -8.54
N ALA A 1059 22.93 -33.71 -9.61
CA ALA A 1059 22.36 -33.31 -10.90
C ALA A 1059 21.48 -34.41 -11.51
N GLN A 1060 21.93 -35.68 -11.50
CA GLN A 1060 21.14 -36.82 -12.01
C GLN A 1060 19.90 -37.13 -11.16
N ARG A 1061 19.98 -36.93 -9.84
CA ARG A 1061 18.81 -37.03 -8.95
C ARG A 1061 17.81 -35.90 -9.22
N TYR A 1062 18.29 -34.67 -9.45
CA TYR A 1062 17.45 -33.53 -9.77
C TYR A 1062 16.75 -33.71 -11.12
N SER A 1063 17.48 -34.09 -12.18
CA SER A 1063 16.88 -34.39 -13.49
C SER A 1063 15.87 -35.55 -13.44
N PHE A 1064 16.14 -36.59 -12.64
CA PHE A 1064 15.19 -37.70 -12.44
C PHE A 1064 13.92 -37.25 -11.70
N LEU A 1065 14.04 -36.43 -10.65
CA LEU A 1065 12.89 -35.85 -9.95
C LEU A 1065 12.09 -34.90 -10.84
N GLN A 1066 12.76 -34.09 -11.66
CA GLN A 1066 12.13 -33.16 -12.59
C GLN A 1066 11.38 -33.91 -13.71
N ALA A 1067 11.97 -34.96 -14.27
CA ALA A 1067 11.32 -35.85 -15.23
C ALA A 1067 10.12 -36.60 -14.61
N LYS A 1068 10.26 -37.09 -13.37
CA LYS A 1068 9.16 -37.73 -12.63
C LYS A 1068 8.01 -36.76 -12.38
N HIS A 1069 8.32 -35.55 -11.91
CA HIS A 1069 7.30 -34.54 -11.63
C HIS A 1069 6.59 -34.04 -12.90
N GLN A 1070 7.32 -33.91 -14.01
CA GLN A 1070 6.73 -33.61 -15.31
C GLN A 1070 5.82 -34.74 -15.82
N ALA A 1071 6.19 -36.01 -15.59
CA ALA A 1071 5.34 -37.15 -15.91
C ALA A 1071 4.06 -37.18 -15.03
N GLU A 1072 4.18 -36.93 -13.72
CA GLU A 1072 3.05 -36.79 -12.79
C GLU A 1072 2.12 -35.63 -13.22
N LEU A 1073 2.68 -34.49 -13.65
CA LEU A 1073 1.89 -33.36 -14.18
C LEU A 1073 1.15 -33.72 -15.47
N ASN A 1074 1.85 -34.34 -16.42
CA ASN A 1074 1.27 -34.75 -17.70
C ASN A 1074 0.16 -35.79 -17.50
N GLU A 1075 0.32 -36.71 -16.54
CA GLU A 1075 -0.72 -37.66 -16.16
C GLU A 1075 -1.92 -36.95 -15.51
N LEU A 1076 -1.69 -35.98 -14.62
CA LEU A 1076 -2.75 -35.18 -14.00
C LEU A 1076 -3.58 -34.40 -15.05
N VAL A 1077 -2.89 -33.75 -16.00
CA VAL A 1077 -3.51 -33.04 -17.13
C VAL A 1077 -4.29 -34.00 -18.03
N THR A 1078 -3.76 -35.20 -18.28
CA THR A 1078 -4.46 -36.23 -19.07
C THR A 1078 -5.73 -36.71 -18.35
N ARG A 1079 -5.67 -36.96 -17.03
CA ARG A 1079 -6.86 -37.31 -16.24
C ARG A 1079 -7.89 -36.19 -16.22
N GLN A 1080 -7.47 -34.93 -16.03
CA GLN A 1080 -8.38 -33.78 -16.08
C GLN A 1080 -9.02 -33.64 -17.47
N ARG A 1081 -8.27 -33.88 -18.55
CA ARG A 1081 -8.81 -33.86 -19.91
C ARG A 1081 -9.86 -34.95 -20.12
N VAL A 1082 -9.60 -36.18 -19.67
CA VAL A 1082 -10.58 -37.29 -19.73
C VAL A 1082 -11.81 -37.01 -18.88
N GLU A 1083 -11.66 -36.41 -17.69
CA GLU A 1083 -12.79 -36.03 -16.84
C GLU A 1083 -13.62 -34.90 -17.48
N ILE A 1084 -12.98 -33.94 -18.16
CA ILE A 1084 -13.64 -32.88 -18.93
C ILE A 1084 -14.36 -33.45 -20.17
N GLU A 1085 -13.72 -34.33 -20.93
CA GLU A 1085 -14.34 -35.01 -22.09
C GLU A 1085 -15.56 -35.84 -21.64
N ARG A 1086 -15.46 -36.56 -20.52
CA ARG A 1086 -16.58 -37.29 -19.90
C ARG A 1086 -17.70 -36.38 -19.37
N LEU A 1087 -17.36 -35.19 -18.85
CA LEU A 1087 -18.35 -34.19 -18.43
C LEU A 1087 -19.06 -33.54 -19.63
N LEU A 1088 -18.38 -33.43 -20.78
CA LEU A 1088 -18.95 -32.92 -22.03
C LEU A 1088 -19.83 -33.99 -22.73
N GLU A 1089 -19.47 -35.26 -22.67
CA GLU A 1089 -20.32 -36.38 -23.12
C GLU A 1089 -21.62 -36.52 -22.30
N GLY A 1090 -21.68 -35.94 -21.10
CA GLY A 1090 -22.89 -35.87 -20.27
C GLY A 1090 -23.87 -34.73 -20.63
N VAL A 1091 -23.59 -33.94 -21.67
CA VAL A 1091 -24.35 -32.74 -22.07
C VAL A 1091 -24.80 -32.81 -23.54
N VAL A 1092 -24.75 -33.99 -24.17
CA VAL A 1092 -25.29 -34.29 -25.51
C VAL A 1092 -26.59 -35.09 -25.42
#